data_AF-A0A242CJD1-F1
#
_entry.id   AF-A0A242CJD1-F1
#
_cell.length_a   1.000
_cell.length_b   1.000
_cell.length_c   1.000
_cell.angle_alpha   90.00
_cell.angle_beta   90.00
_cell.angle_gamma   90.00
#
_symmetry.space_group_name_H-M   'P 1'
#
loop_
_entity.id
_entity.type
_entity.pdbx_description
1 polymer ?
#
loop_
_entity_poly.entity_id
_entity_poly.type
_entity_poly.pdbx_seq_one_letter_code
_entity_poly.pdbx_strand_id
1 'polypeptide(L)'
;MSIKKIKFYFIIIITVTGLVSFLFLFHFLDGNKIQADVVGDKAREKNGRSIDLNILEGTPIPFKSWSFFMYQDNANGVQQFDYRYGNDFNLTSNWYDITRSELNFQIVNSHQPGKIKPSKMKVKGYFEQIKDHYYRVVVDVYPGGLLNTNKKHQVGIQKVGVPIGTPDVLPPTTEYTHVDTIFKADKDNKYNYVDFNLYEETVNLYNKYETLFQNLRLYDLGVVTMDQIKPYVDDLFTDYTHTELKSSVTQAKITDVKKIVEGFTTGDTLKTLMAEVDKAQSLLNKIAMTLTVSELGDNPAGTESHTITGKTYPKAFLSFSGTSSIGNGQLTTGIDGDSKKYHLRADARGNFSYSLPKGEFFKKGTTINIYGMLNGKSTSQNKIVKDTTPPDKPILNAIKDTNQSITGSAEAGTTIKMYDAETNSEFLKGTVSGNGQFNISIPSLKQPLIPYKKYFVTATDTAGNVSVSSESQEVADTTPPKADPVQQIIDVGAAFPLVEQLVKNIYDNAGSGSDNLTIKLTKEPDIKQVGYKEAEVTITDKARNFTVVKVPIVVKNPETLIDDTYLLQASDLTALAIDLPDTKEKQREFIFEHAPINAWDLKNGKLVNDDIIIDYGTLTKQPGNYEITAKIGNLSKKINLTLLEGSIVFQETPQAVHFGEHSIIAEKQEIEAQDVIRLVINDQRFKTEKWRLLARTNQPFTTETGIESGMTLAYRSYDINNNCKDTSINELGSTLIYESKNAQDRLVQLDFSKEKQQELILKVQPGSVRSNVEYSTKILWTIENGP
;
A
#
# COMPACT_ATOMS: atom_id res chain seq x y z
N MET A 1 -3.93 16.78 87.02
CA MET A 1 -2.61 17.40 86.81
C MET A 1 -1.82 16.44 85.94
N SER A 2 -1.36 16.95 84.80
CA SER A 2 -0.75 16.19 83.69
C SER A 2 0.49 15.42 84.11
N ILE A 3 0.53 14.11 83.85
CA ILE A 3 1.80 13.36 83.79
C ILE A 3 1.90 12.76 82.40
N LYS A 4 2.97 13.20 81.74
CA LYS A 4 3.32 13.05 80.33
C LYS A 4 3.43 11.59 79.91
N LYS A 5 2.95 11.30 78.69
CA LYS A 5 3.30 10.11 77.90
C LYS A 5 4.84 10.00 77.81
N ILE A 6 5.41 8.94 78.38
CA ILE A 6 6.79 8.51 78.11
C ILE A 6 6.67 7.22 77.28
N LYS A 7 7.05 7.30 76.00
CA LYS A 7 7.19 6.13 75.12
C LYS A 7 8.62 5.60 75.29
N PHE A 8 8.79 4.37 75.76
CA PHE A 8 10.06 3.66 75.73
C PHE A 8 10.16 2.84 74.45
N TYR A 9 11.32 2.86 73.80
CA TYR A 9 11.71 1.99 72.69
C TYR A 9 12.95 1.21 73.15
N PHE A 10 12.94 -0.12 73.01
CA PHE A 10 14.13 -0.96 73.19
C PHE A 10 14.43 -1.75 71.91
N ILE A 11 15.71 -1.93 71.62
CA ILE A 11 16.28 -2.53 70.40
C ILE A 11 17.19 -3.67 70.87
N ILE A 12 16.95 -4.91 70.42
CA ILE A 12 17.85 -6.05 70.65
C ILE A 12 18.14 -6.73 69.30
N ILE A 13 19.43 -6.96 69.00
CA ILE A 13 19.95 -7.55 67.76
C ILE A 13 20.47 -8.95 68.08
N ILE A 14 20.03 -9.98 67.36
CA ILE A 14 20.63 -11.33 67.42
C ILE A 14 20.91 -11.84 66.00
N THR A 15 22.14 -12.27 65.76
CA THR A 15 22.65 -12.88 64.51
C THR A 15 22.63 -14.40 64.58
N VAL A 16 22.12 -15.09 63.54
CA VAL A 16 22.33 -16.54 63.40
C VAL A 16 22.76 -16.90 61.98
N THR A 17 23.94 -17.54 61.93
CA THR A 17 24.66 -18.19 60.82
C THR A 17 24.69 -17.45 59.48
N GLY A 18 25.68 -16.58 59.35
CA GLY A 18 26.16 -16.07 58.07
C GLY A 18 25.21 -15.09 57.37
N LEU A 19 25.18 -13.85 57.87
CA LEU A 19 24.63 -12.65 57.24
C LEU A 19 23.11 -12.64 56.95
N VAL A 20 22.27 -12.66 58.00
CA VAL A 20 21.22 -11.62 58.27
C VAL A 20 20.89 -11.66 59.78
N SER A 21 20.91 -10.50 60.45
CA SER A 21 20.44 -10.28 61.83
C SER A 21 18.94 -9.99 61.83
N PHE A 22 18.18 -10.53 62.78
CA PHE A 22 16.78 -10.11 62.98
C PHE A 22 16.71 -9.20 64.20
N LEU A 23 16.25 -7.98 63.96
CA LEU A 23 15.92 -6.98 64.98
C LEU A 23 14.43 -7.12 65.29
N PHE A 24 13.95 -6.94 66.52
CA PHE A 24 12.51 -6.96 66.81
C PHE A 24 12.07 -5.62 67.40
N LEU A 25 10.99 -5.03 66.87
CA LEU A 25 10.43 -3.77 67.35
C LEU A 25 9.04 -4.00 67.95
N PHE A 26 8.80 -3.47 69.15
CA PHE A 26 7.56 -3.67 69.89
C PHE A 26 6.72 -2.39 69.91
N HIS A 27 5.41 -2.50 69.60
CA HIS A 27 4.47 -1.37 69.60
C HIS A 27 3.31 -1.59 70.58
N PHE A 28 2.95 -0.51 71.29
CA PHE A 28 1.69 -0.39 72.04
C PHE A 28 0.66 0.33 71.16
N LEU A 29 -0.50 -0.28 70.95
CA LEU A 29 -1.67 0.33 70.31
C LEU A 29 -2.79 0.47 71.35
N ASP A 30 -3.53 1.57 71.29
CA ASP A 30 -4.47 2.03 72.33
C ASP A 30 -5.34 0.87 72.88
N GLY A 31 -5.31 0.71 74.21
CA GLY A 31 -6.15 -0.25 74.93
C GLY A 31 -5.76 -1.71 74.75
N ASN A 32 -4.66 -2.13 75.39
CA ASN A 32 -4.36 -3.53 75.78
C ASN A 32 -3.90 -4.50 74.67
N LYS A 33 -2.99 -4.08 73.78
CA LYS A 33 -2.21 -4.99 72.90
C LYS A 33 -0.71 -4.63 72.84
N ILE A 34 0.15 -5.65 72.78
CA ILE A 34 1.55 -5.53 72.35
C ILE A 34 1.70 -6.24 71.02
N GLN A 35 2.25 -5.55 70.02
CA GLN A 35 2.64 -6.13 68.73
C GLN A 35 4.17 -6.30 68.69
N ALA A 36 4.67 -7.47 68.34
CA ALA A 36 6.10 -7.72 68.09
C ALA A 36 6.34 -7.87 66.57
N ASP A 37 7.08 -6.93 65.97
CA ASP A 37 7.46 -6.98 64.55
C ASP A 37 8.87 -7.57 64.39
N VAL A 38 9.04 -8.57 63.52
CA VAL A 38 10.35 -9.05 63.07
C VAL A 38 10.90 -8.02 62.05
N VAL A 39 11.95 -7.30 62.40
CA VAL A 39 12.72 -6.45 61.49
C VAL A 39 13.85 -7.28 60.88
N GLY A 40 13.61 -7.75 59.66
CA GLY A 40 14.70 -8.15 58.76
C GLY A 40 15.45 -6.91 58.28
N ASP A 41 16.77 -7.01 58.19
CA ASP A 41 17.66 -5.89 57.90
C ASP A 41 17.55 -5.43 56.44
N LYS A 42 16.53 -4.61 56.14
CA LYS A 42 16.56 -3.40 55.28
C LYS A 42 15.14 -2.93 54.96
N ALA A 43 15.00 -1.62 55.03
CA ALA A 43 13.77 -0.84 54.86
C ALA A 43 12.71 -1.42 53.90
N ARG A 44 11.47 -1.40 54.40
CA ARG A 44 10.17 -1.54 53.71
C ARG A 44 9.75 -2.96 53.30
N GLU A 45 9.18 -3.69 54.25
CA GLU A 45 8.05 -4.59 53.97
C GLU A 45 7.17 -4.74 55.23
N LYS A 46 5.99 -4.11 55.18
CA LYS A 46 4.85 -4.41 56.07
C LYS A 46 4.44 -5.84 55.75
N ASN A 47 4.65 -6.76 56.68
CA ASN A 47 4.02 -8.09 56.70
C ASN A 47 4.64 -8.92 57.84
N GLY A 48 4.30 -8.53 59.06
CA GLY A 48 4.83 -9.13 60.28
C GLY A 48 4.05 -10.40 60.61
N ARG A 49 4.76 -11.50 60.87
CA ARG A 49 4.21 -12.57 61.71
C ARG A 49 4.01 -12.00 63.12
N SER A 50 2.84 -11.42 63.40
CA SER A 50 2.48 -11.01 64.75
C SER A 50 1.85 -12.21 65.46
N ILE A 51 2.45 -12.62 66.57
CA ILE A 51 1.78 -13.49 67.53
C ILE A 51 1.12 -12.54 68.52
N ASP A 52 -0.20 -12.36 68.44
CA ASP A 52 -0.95 -11.72 69.52
C ASP A 52 -0.90 -12.73 70.70
N LEU A 53 -0.26 -12.35 71.81
CA LEU A 53 -0.31 -13.11 73.06
C LEU A 53 -1.03 -12.24 74.08
N ASN A 54 -2.30 -12.56 74.30
CA ASN A 54 -3.15 -11.82 75.19
C ASN A 54 -3.63 -12.75 76.30
N ILE A 55 -2.78 -13.00 77.30
CA ILE A 55 -3.28 -13.53 78.57
C ILE A 55 -2.53 -12.83 79.70
N LEU A 56 -3.32 -12.15 80.54
CA LEU A 56 -2.96 -11.40 81.74
C LEU A 56 -1.72 -11.98 82.44
N GLU A 57 -0.75 -11.13 82.81
CA GLU A 57 0.23 -11.55 83.81
C GLU A 57 -0.51 -11.76 85.14
N GLY A 58 -0.88 -13.01 85.40
CA GLY A 58 -1.33 -13.44 86.72
C GLY A 58 -0.22 -13.24 87.74
N THR A 59 -0.58 -13.21 89.02
CA THR A 59 0.43 -13.27 90.08
C THR A 59 1.14 -14.62 90.01
N PRO A 60 2.49 -14.69 90.11
CA PRO A 60 3.19 -15.97 90.16
C PRO A 60 2.63 -16.83 91.29
N ILE A 61 2.22 -18.05 90.98
CA ILE A 61 1.75 -19.01 91.97
C ILE A 61 2.94 -19.83 92.50
N PRO A 62 3.08 -19.99 93.83
CA PRO A 62 4.13 -20.81 94.40
C PRO A 62 3.85 -22.29 94.18
N PHE A 63 4.90 -23.07 93.93
CA PHE A 63 4.83 -24.53 94.04
C PHE A 63 4.60 -24.93 95.49
N LYS A 64 3.69 -25.88 95.73
CA LYS A 64 3.30 -26.35 97.05
C LYS A 64 4.31 -27.31 97.68
N SER A 65 4.89 -28.16 96.86
CA SER A 65 5.91 -29.10 97.29
C SER A 65 6.80 -29.46 96.12
N TRP A 66 7.99 -29.95 96.45
CA TRP A 66 8.94 -30.45 95.48
C TRP A 66 9.27 -31.89 95.83
N SER A 67 9.28 -32.76 94.83
CA SER A 67 9.84 -34.10 94.97
C SER A 67 11.01 -34.26 94.03
N PHE A 68 12.03 -34.94 94.53
CA PHE A 68 13.22 -35.25 93.78
C PHE A 68 13.35 -36.77 93.71
N PHE A 69 13.60 -37.26 92.51
CA PHE A 69 13.76 -38.67 92.25
C PHE A 69 15.10 -38.92 91.59
N MET A 70 15.86 -39.85 92.16
CA MET A 70 16.98 -40.47 91.48
C MET A 70 16.60 -41.88 91.07
N TYR A 71 16.89 -42.19 89.82
CA TYR A 71 16.69 -43.51 89.26
C TYR A 71 18.03 -44.13 88.89
N GLN A 72 18.17 -45.41 89.20
CA GLN A 72 19.26 -46.24 88.75
C GLN A 72 18.69 -47.33 87.83
N ASP A 73 19.17 -47.38 86.58
CA ASP A 73 18.86 -48.48 85.65
C ASP A 73 19.79 -49.67 85.96
N ASN A 74 19.24 -50.74 86.54
CA ASN A 74 19.93 -52.02 86.71
C ASN A 74 19.36 -53.06 85.73
N ALA A 75 20.15 -54.07 85.35
CA ALA A 75 19.81 -55.07 84.33
C ALA A 75 18.53 -55.90 84.62
N ASN A 76 17.97 -55.83 85.84
CA ASN A 76 16.79 -56.59 86.27
C ASN A 76 15.55 -55.71 86.58
N GLY A 77 15.53 -54.44 86.14
CA GLY A 77 14.41 -53.50 86.35
C GLY A 77 14.81 -52.24 87.14
N VAL A 78 13.98 -51.19 87.04
CA VAL A 78 14.20 -49.86 87.64
C VAL A 78 14.04 -49.94 89.17
N GLN A 79 15.08 -49.62 89.94
CA GLN A 79 14.94 -49.32 91.37
C GLN A 79 14.80 -47.81 91.55
N GLN A 80 13.65 -47.38 92.06
CA GLN A 80 13.35 -45.99 92.40
C GLN A 80 13.74 -45.74 93.87
N PHE A 81 14.59 -44.75 94.11
CA PHE A 81 14.83 -44.23 95.45
C PHE A 81 13.98 -42.95 95.60
N ASP A 82 12.85 -43.06 96.31
CA ASP A 82 11.93 -41.96 96.54
C ASP A 82 12.35 -41.19 97.81
N TYR A 83 12.88 -39.97 97.64
CA TYR A 83 13.11 -39.06 98.75
C TYR A 83 12.04 -37.97 98.74
N ARG A 84 10.98 -38.19 99.52
CA ARG A 84 9.96 -37.18 99.77
C ARG A 84 10.35 -36.36 100.99
N TYR A 85 10.76 -35.11 100.77
CA TYR A 85 10.81 -34.13 101.85
C TYR A 85 9.40 -33.61 102.10
N GLY A 86 8.67 -34.29 102.99
CA GLY A 86 7.45 -33.78 103.60
C GLY A 86 7.81 -32.91 104.81
N ASN A 87 7.28 -31.68 104.84
CA ASN A 87 7.26 -30.72 105.95
C ASN A 87 8.06 -31.10 107.22
N ASP A 88 9.33 -30.70 107.26
CA ASP A 88 10.09 -30.23 108.44
C ASP A 88 11.59 -30.28 108.11
N PHE A 89 12.10 -29.17 107.55
CA PHE A 89 13.52 -29.00 107.25
C PHE A 89 14.29 -28.58 108.51
N ASN A 90 14.88 -29.55 109.22
CA ASN A 90 16.00 -29.28 110.12
C ASN A 90 16.88 -30.54 110.28
N LEU A 91 18.10 -30.50 109.72
CA LEU A 91 19.36 -30.79 110.42
C LEU A 91 20.56 -30.85 109.43
N THR A 92 21.47 -29.90 109.63
CA THR A 92 22.95 -30.00 109.57
C THR A 92 23.64 -30.27 108.24
N SER A 93 23.64 -29.28 107.34
CA SER A 93 24.86 -28.67 106.77
C SER A 93 24.46 -27.45 105.92
N ASN A 94 25.21 -26.34 106.04
CA ASN A 94 24.85 -24.99 105.62
C ASN A 94 24.32 -24.83 104.17
N TRP A 95 22.99 -24.88 103.93
CA TRP A 95 22.34 -24.37 102.70
C TRP A 95 20.92 -23.83 103.01
N TYR A 96 20.55 -22.77 102.29
CA TYR A 96 19.56 -21.73 102.61
C TYR A 96 18.06 -22.10 102.53
N ASP A 97 17.29 -21.27 103.24
CA ASP A 97 15.83 -21.12 103.39
C ASP A 97 15.03 -21.11 102.06
N ILE A 98 14.10 -22.07 101.88
CA ILE A 98 13.27 -22.28 100.68
C ILE A 98 11.93 -21.50 100.78
N THR A 99 11.79 -20.56 101.72
CA THR A 99 10.52 -19.85 101.93
C THR A 99 10.63 -18.32 101.90
N ARG A 100 11.02 -17.73 100.76
CA ARG A 100 10.62 -16.37 100.30
C ARG A 100 11.23 -15.99 98.94
N SER A 101 10.35 -15.58 98.00
CA SER A 101 10.60 -14.85 96.73
C SER A 101 11.59 -15.43 95.70
N GLU A 102 11.12 -15.60 94.46
CA GLU A 102 11.89 -16.04 93.26
C GLU A 102 12.57 -17.41 93.43
N LEU A 103 11.94 -18.46 92.90
CA LEU A 103 12.41 -19.84 93.04
C LEU A 103 13.70 -20.08 92.23
N ASN A 104 14.82 -19.61 92.77
CA ASN A 104 16.15 -20.00 92.37
C ASN A 104 16.59 -21.11 93.33
N PHE A 105 16.76 -22.34 92.85
CA PHE A 105 17.22 -23.43 93.71
C PHE A 105 18.33 -24.23 93.06
N GLN A 106 19.22 -24.70 93.91
CA GLN A 106 20.43 -25.42 93.54
C GLN A 106 20.33 -26.85 94.08
N ILE A 107 20.59 -27.83 93.23
CA ILE A 107 20.69 -29.23 93.69
C ILE A 107 22.14 -29.67 93.62
N VAL A 108 22.65 -30.14 94.76
CA VAL A 108 24.02 -30.61 94.96
C VAL A 108 24.02 -32.10 95.24
N ASN A 109 24.84 -32.88 94.52
CA ASN A 109 25.05 -34.31 94.83
C ASN A 109 26.46 -34.55 95.40
N SER A 110 26.56 -35.22 96.56
CA SER A 110 27.81 -35.69 97.16
C SER A 110 27.67 -37.14 97.63
N HIS A 111 28.43 -38.07 97.05
CA HIS A 111 28.47 -39.49 97.49
C HIS A 111 29.91 -40.01 97.57
N GLN A 112 30.15 -40.98 98.47
CA GLN A 112 31.45 -41.63 98.69
C GLN A 112 31.80 -42.69 97.60
N PRO A 113 33.08 -43.04 97.38
CA PRO A 113 33.53 -43.78 96.21
C PRO A 113 33.10 -45.26 96.18
N GLY A 114 32.33 -45.65 95.15
CA GLY A 114 32.00 -47.02 94.77
C GLY A 114 31.40 -47.08 93.36
N LYS A 115 31.72 -48.11 92.55
CA LYS A 115 31.36 -48.21 91.12
C LYS A 115 29.83 -48.29 90.92
N ILE A 116 29.19 -47.22 90.42
CA ILE A 116 27.79 -47.23 89.95
C ILE A 116 27.70 -46.56 88.55
N LYS A 117 26.82 -47.10 87.68
CA LYS A 117 26.50 -46.68 86.30
C LYS A 117 25.28 -45.70 86.28
N PRO A 118 24.97 -45.00 85.15
CA PRO A 118 24.41 -43.64 85.15
C PRO A 118 23.08 -43.47 85.89
N SER A 119 22.94 -42.31 86.57
CA SER A 119 21.77 -41.93 87.34
C SER A 119 20.93 -40.92 86.57
N LYS A 120 19.63 -41.19 86.38
CA LYS A 120 18.67 -40.19 85.85
C LYS A 120 18.08 -39.44 87.02
N MET A 121 18.01 -38.12 86.91
CA MET A 121 17.45 -37.26 87.96
C MET A 121 16.17 -36.62 87.46
N LYS A 122 15.10 -36.67 88.26
CA LYS A 122 13.85 -35.96 87.99
C LYS A 122 13.53 -35.02 89.14
N VAL A 123 13.23 -33.78 88.80
CA VAL A 123 12.73 -32.78 89.74
C VAL A 123 11.27 -32.51 89.40
N LYS A 124 10.38 -32.70 90.37
CA LYS A 124 8.95 -32.50 90.23
C LYS A 124 8.49 -31.37 91.13
N GLY A 125 7.97 -30.29 90.55
CA GLY A 125 7.31 -29.24 91.30
C GLY A 125 5.80 -29.44 91.27
N TYR A 126 5.17 -29.65 92.43
CA TYR A 126 3.72 -29.78 92.54
C TYR A 126 3.08 -28.43 92.84
N PHE A 127 1.96 -28.15 92.21
CA PHE A 127 1.15 -26.97 92.50
C PHE A 127 -0.34 -27.34 92.48
N GLU A 128 -1.17 -26.57 93.19
CA GLU A 128 -2.61 -26.72 93.04
C GLU A 128 -3.05 -26.03 91.77
N GLN A 129 -3.77 -26.80 90.96
CA GLN A 129 -4.42 -26.28 89.78
C GLN A 129 -5.91 -26.05 90.08
N ILE A 130 -6.42 -24.95 89.53
CA ILE A 130 -7.83 -24.75 89.29
C ILE A 130 -8.17 -25.46 87.98
N LYS A 131 -9.23 -26.28 88.02
CA LYS A 131 -9.74 -27.00 86.86
C LYS A 131 -10.00 -26.03 85.69
N ASP A 132 -9.62 -26.44 84.49
CA ASP A 132 -9.81 -25.69 83.23
C ASP A 132 -9.00 -24.39 83.09
N HIS A 133 -8.13 -24.05 84.06
CA HIS A 133 -7.17 -22.96 83.91
C HIS A 133 -5.96 -23.38 83.06
N TYR A 134 -5.35 -22.37 82.44
CA TYR A 134 -4.07 -22.47 81.75
C TYR A 134 -2.95 -21.94 82.64
N TYR A 135 -1.78 -22.54 82.53
CA TYR A 135 -0.62 -22.18 83.32
C TYR A 135 0.59 -21.97 82.42
N ARG A 136 1.37 -20.92 82.68
CA ARG A 136 2.64 -20.65 82.01
C ARG A 136 3.78 -20.93 82.99
N VAL A 137 4.68 -21.83 82.65
CA VAL A 137 5.92 -22.04 83.38
C VAL A 137 7.05 -21.36 82.63
N VAL A 138 7.78 -20.51 83.33
CA VAL A 138 9.02 -19.88 82.88
C VAL A 138 10.13 -20.36 83.80
N VAL A 139 11.25 -20.85 83.28
CA VAL A 139 12.43 -21.20 84.08
C VAL A 139 13.69 -21.17 83.25
N ASP A 140 14.77 -20.69 83.85
CA ASP A 140 16.12 -20.81 83.32
C ASP A 140 16.83 -21.98 84.01
N VAL A 141 17.43 -22.87 83.25
CA VAL A 141 18.17 -24.03 83.78
C VAL A 141 19.64 -23.88 83.43
N TYR A 142 20.48 -23.72 84.44
CA TYR A 142 21.92 -23.61 84.33
C TYR A 142 22.56 -24.92 84.83
N PRO A 143 23.30 -25.66 83.98
CA PRO A 143 24.16 -26.72 84.46
C PRO A 143 25.37 -26.09 85.20
N GLY A 144 25.48 -26.29 86.51
CA GLY A 144 26.58 -25.81 87.34
C GLY A 144 27.80 -26.74 87.26
N GLY A 145 28.99 -26.16 87.12
CA GLY A 145 30.17 -26.86 86.62
C GLY A 145 31.39 -26.91 87.55
N LEU A 146 32.31 -27.81 87.17
CA LEU A 146 33.74 -27.51 87.16
C LEU A 146 34.27 -27.72 85.74
N LEU A 147 34.99 -26.69 85.28
CA LEU A 147 35.70 -26.57 84.01
C LEU A 147 36.60 -27.79 83.72
N ASN A 148 36.70 -28.14 82.44
CA ASN A 148 37.45 -29.27 81.85
C ASN A 148 36.77 -30.65 81.89
N THR A 149 35.83 -30.89 80.97
CA THR A 149 35.93 -31.95 79.94
C THR A 149 34.84 -31.75 78.89
N ASN A 150 35.15 -32.02 77.61
CA ASN A 150 34.24 -31.94 76.46
C ASN A 150 33.10 -32.99 76.52
N LYS A 151 32.19 -32.90 77.48
CA LYS A 151 31.03 -33.79 77.58
C LYS A 151 29.73 -33.00 77.72
N LYS A 152 28.77 -33.41 76.90
CA LYS A 152 27.45 -32.80 76.66
C LYS A 152 26.46 -33.22 77.75
N HIS A 153 25.78 -32.27 78.37
CA HIS A 153 24.67 -32.53 79.29
C HIS A 153 23.35 -32.48 78.50
N GLN A 154 22.45 -33.44 78.70
CA GLN A 154 21.11 -33.41 78.11
C GLN A 154 20.08 -33.10 79.21
N VAL A 155 19.47 -31.92 79.12
CA VAL A 155 18.28 -31.58 79.92
C VAL A 155 17.07 -31.89 79.05
N GLY A 156 16.29 -32.90 79.42
CA GLY A 156 15.10 -33.31 78.66
C GLY A 156 13.86 -33.06 79.49
N ILE A 157 12.95 -32.20 79.05
CA ILE A 157 11.69 -31.96 79.79
C ILE A 157 10.66 -32.97 79.29
N GLN A 158 10.16 -33.82 80.19
CA GLN A 158 9.08 -34.75 79.86
C GLN A 158 7.76 -34.10 80.26
N LYS A 159 6.88 -33.99 79.27
CA LYS A 159 5.67 -33.17 79.26
C LYS A 159 4.78 -33.37 80.49
N VAL A 160 4.25 -32.25 80.98
CA VAL A 160 3.21 -32.13 82.02
C VAL A 160 2.05 -33.09 81.72
N GLY A 161 1.59 -33.81 82.74
CA GLY A 161 0.79 -35.03 82.62
C GLY A 161 -0.43 -34.97 81.70
N VAL A 162 -0.27 -35.47 80.47
CA VAL A 162 -1.16 -36.44 79.81
C VAL A 162 -0.25 -37.44 79.06
N PRO A 163 -0.40 -38.77 79.24
CA PRO A 163 0.45 -39.75 78.56
C PRO A 163 -0.05 -39.97 77.13
N ILE A 164 0.55 -39.31 76.15
CA ILE A 164 0.76 -39.77 74.76
C ILE A 164 1.78 -38.80 74.14
N GLY A 165 2.95 -39.32 73.75
CA GLY A 165 3.96 -38.58 72.98
C GLY A 165 5.37 -38.73 73.54
N THR A 166 6.29 -39.20 72.70
CA THR A 166 7.72 -39.28 72.98
C THR A 166 8.29 -37.92 73.41
N PRO A 167 9.21 -37.89 74.40
CA PRO A 167 9.75 -36.64 74.92
C PRO A 167 10.50 -35.85 73.84
N ASP A 168 10.30 -34.53 73.79
CA ASP A 168 11.16 -33.62 73.03
C ASP A 168 12.51 -33.57 73.73
N VAL A 169 13.49 -34.29 73.17
CA VAL A 169 14.88 -34.23 73.63
C VAL A 169 15.47 -32.94 73.07
N LEU A 170 15.68 -31.95 73.93
CA LEU A 170 16.40 -30.74 73.55
C LEU A 170 17.86 -31.09 73.25
N PRO A 171 18.46 -30.52 72.19
CA PRO A 171 19.85 -30.81 71.85
C PRO A 171 20.78 -30.31 72.98
N PRO A 172 21.89 -31.02 73.26
CA PRO A 172 22.79 -30.66 74.34
C PRO A 172 23.45 -29.29 74.08
N THR A 173 23.27 -28.34 75.00
CA THR A 173 23.93 -27.02 74.98
C THR A 173 24.83 -26.85 76.22
N THR A 174 25.89 -26.05 76.07
CA THR A 174 26.87 -25.73 77.14
C THR A 174 26.55 -24.44 77.90
N GLU A 175 25.54 -23.70 77.45
CA GLU A 175 25.07 -22.45 78.03
C GLU A 175 23.57 -22.62 78.29
N TYR A 176 23.10 -22.04 79.41
CA TYR A 176 21.78 -22.21 80.03
C TYR A 176 20.56 -22.40 79.09
N THR A 177 19.54 -23.09 79.59
CA THR A 177 18.29 -23.36 78.86
C THR A 177 17.15 -22.52 79.42
N HIS A 178 16.63 -21.57 78.63
CA HIS A 178 15.38 -20.87 78.95
C HIS A 178 14.18 -21.70 78.50
N VAL A 179 13.23 -21.90 79.41
CA VAL A 179 11.99 -22.64 79.18
C VAL A 179 10.85 -21.68 79.45
N ASP A 180 9.98 -21.51 78.47
CA ASP A 180 8.74 -20.75 78.60
C ASP A 180 7.63 -21.52 77.89
N THR A 181 6.71 -22.09 78.65
CA THR A 181 5.72 -23.03 78.10
C THR A 181 4.38 -22.85 78.79
N ILE A 182 3.32 -22.85 77.98
CA ILE A 182 1.94 -22.82 78.46
C ILE A 182 1.34 -24.22 78.36
N PHE A 183 0.59 -24.64 79.38
CA PHE A 183 -0.11 -25.92 79.40
C PHE A 183 -1.46 -25.78 80.12
N LYS A 184 -2.37 -26.71 79.86
CA LYS A 184 -3.71 -26.75 80.48
C LYS A 184 -3.73 -27.71 81.66
N ALA A 185 -4.48 -27.37 82.71
CA ALA A 185 -4.84 -28.29 83.78
C ALA A 185 -5.70 -29.48 83.30
N ASP A 186 -5.31 -30.72 83.64
CA ASP A 186 -6.08 -31.96 83.35
C ASP A 186 -7.07 -32.32 84.49
N LYS A 187 -8.12 -33.07 84.15
CA LYS A 187 -9.45 -33.06 84.77
C LYS A 187 -9.59 -33.81 86.10
N ASP A 188 -8.70 -34.72 86.48
CA ASP A 188 -8.99 -35.65 87.59
C ASP A 188 -7.90 -35.75 88.67
N ASN A 189 -6.88 -34.87 88.65
CA ASN A 189 -5.82 -34.89 89.65
C ASN A 189 -5.76 -33.58 90.45
N LYS A 190 -5.89 -33.69 91.78
CA LYS A 190 -5.88 -32.54 92.72
C LYS A 190 -4.53 -31.80 92.77
N TYR A 191 -3.48 -32.45 92.26
CA TYR A 191 -2.14 -31.89 92.10
C TYR A 191 -1.62 -32.23 90.71
N ASN A 192 -1.14 -31.22 89.99
CA ASN A 192 -0.33 -31.43 88.79
C ASN A 192 1.12 -31.08 89.11
N TYR A 193 2.04 -31.68 88.35
CA TYR A 193 3.46 -31.49 88.54
C TYR A 193 4.12 -30.99 87.25
N VAL A 194 5.12 -30.12 87.40
CA VAL A 194 6.08 -29.82 86.34
C VAL A 194 7.27 -30.75 86.51
N ASP A 195 7.54 -31.57 85.48
CA ASP A 195 8.64 -32.54 85.45
C ASP A 195 9.85 -31.97 84.70
N PHE A 196 10.94 -31.76 85.42
CA PHE A 196 12.25 -31.52 84.82
C PHE A 196 13.06 -32.81 84.87
N ASN A 197 13.28 -33.47 83.72
CA ASN A 197 14.20 -34.62 83.68
C ASN A 197 15.59 -34.17 83.25
N LEU A 198 16.58 -34.67 83.97
CA LEU A 198 17.99 -34.48 83.68
C LEU A 198 18.55 -35.85 83.29
N TYR A 199 19.07 -35.95 82.07
CA TYR A 199 19.66 -37.18 81.54
C TYR A 199 21.18 -37.02 81.45
N GLU A 200 21.91 -37.90 82.15
CA GLU A 200 23.37 -37.98 82.04
C GLU A 200 23.81 -39.34 81.51
N GLU A 201 24.60 -39.34 80.44
CA GLU A 201 25.04 -40.58 79.78
C GLU A 201 26.36 -41.16 80.34
N THR A 202 27.09 -40.50 81.25
CA THR A 202 28.23 -41.11 81.97
C THR A 202 28.75 -40.23 83.12
N VAL A 203 28.77 -40.74 84.36
CA VAL A 203 29.31 -40.03 85.55
C VAL A 203 30.72 -40.51 85.87
N ASN A 204 31.64 -39.60 86.21
CA ASN A 204 32.98 -39.91 86.73
C ASN A 204 33.04 -39.56 88.24
N LEU A 205 33.52 -40.50 89.05
CA LEU A 205 33.20 -40.67 90.49
C LEU A 205 33.93 -39.73 91.49
N TYR A 206 34.27 -38.49 91.14
CA TYR A 206 35.02 -37.62 92.05
C TYR A 206 34.55 -36.16 92.18
N ASN A 207 33.51 -35.73 91.46
CA ASN A 207 33.11 -34.32 91.47
C ASN A 207 31.72 -34.09 92.06
N LYS A 208 31.59 -32.96 92.78
CA LYS A 208 30.34 -32.36 93.22
C LYS A 208 29.66 -31.74 92.00
N TYR A 209 28.44 -32.17 91.69
CA TYR A 209 27.66 -31.62 90.57
C TYR A 209 26.56 -30.71 91.12
N GLU A 210 26.38 -29.57 90.46
CA GLU A 210 25.43 -28.54 90.86
C GLU A 210 24.53 -28.22 89.65
N THR A 211 23.20 -28.30 89.76
CA THR A 211 22.29 -27.75 88.72
C THR A 211 21.50 -26.62 89.33
N LEU A 212 21.51 -25.46 88.67
CA LEU A 212 20.89 -24.23 89.16
C LEU A 212 19.69 -23.88 88.31
N PHE A 213 18.51 -23.92 88.92
CA PHE A 213 17.28 -23.39 88.31
C PHE A 213 17.15 -21.94 88.73
N GLN A 214 16.96 -21.02 87.78
CA GLN A 214 16.72 -19.61 88.04
C GLN A 214 15.42 -19.13 87.40
N ASN A 215 14.87 -18.04 87.90
CA ASN A 215 13.68 -17.37 87.36
C ASN A 215 12.48 -18.31 87.18
N LEU A 216 12.39 -19.37 87.98
CA LEU A 216 11.24 -20.26 87.91
C LEU A 216 9.99 -19.52 88.37
N ARG A 217 9.09 -19.25 87.42
CA ARG A 217 7.81 -18.59 87.65
C ARG A 217 6.72 -19.43 87.00
N LEU A 218 5.73 -19.78 87.80
CA LEU A 218 4.50 -20.39 87.31
C LEU A 218 3.39 -19.35 87.41
N TYR A 219 2.75 -19.05 86.30
CA TYR A 219 1.64 -18.11 86.25
C TYR A 219 0.35 -18.89 86.04
N ASP A 220 -0.65 -18.64 86.88
CA ASP A 220 -2.03 -18.99 86.54
C ASP A 220 -2.55 -17.95 85.55
N LEU A 221 -2.79 -18.38 84.33
CA LEU A 221 -3.32 -17.55 83.26
C LEU A 221 -4.85 -17.50 83.25
N GLY A 222 -5.50 -18.19 84.20
CA GLY A 222 -6.95 -18.28 84.28
C GLY A 222 -7.56 -19.26 83.27
N VAL A 223 -8.89 -19.31 83.23
CA VAL A 223 -9.62 -19.94 82.12
C VAL A 223 -9.49 -19.05 80.89
N VAL A 224 -8.97 -19.57 79.78
CA VAL A 224 -9.06 -18.85 78.51
C VAL A 224 -10.52 -18.86 78.08
N THR A 225 -11.13 -17.68 78.10
CA THR A 225 -12.55 -17.49 77.77
C THR A 225 -12.77 -17.42 76.27
N MET A 226 -14.02 -17.70 75.85
CA MET A 226 -14.45 -17.54 74.46
C MET A 226 -14.12 -16.14 73.91
N ASP A 227 -14.26 -15.10 74.73
CA ASP A 227 -14.04 -13.70 74.33
C ASP A 227 -12.57 -13.38 73.99
N GLN A 228 -11.62 -14.18 74.45
CA GLN A 228 -10.19 -14.00 74.17
C GLN A 228 -9.75 -14.68 72.88
N ILE A 229 -10.38 -15.80 72.50
CA ILE A 229 -10.00 -16.58 71.29
C ILE A 229 -10.86 -16.20 70.09
N LYS A 230 -12.13 -15.86 70.34
CA LYS A 230 -13.09 -15.45 69.30
C LYS A 230 -12.53 -14.37 68.35
N PRO A 231 -11.79 -13.33 68.81
CA PRO A 231 -11.20 -12.35 67.90
C PRO A 231 -10.24 -12.93 66.85
N TYR A 232 -9.52 -14.02 67.13
CA TYR A 232 -8.62 -14.65 66.16
C TYR A 232 -9.37 -15.39 65.06
N VAL A 233 -10.49 -16.03 65.42
CA VAL A 233 -11.38 -16.69 64.47
C VAL A 233 -12.15 -15.64 63.66
N ASP A 234 -12.68 -14.61 64.32
CA ASP A 234 -13.38 -13.50 63.67
C ASP A 234 -12.43 -12.72 62.72
N ASP A 235 -11.12 -12.64 63.01
CA ASP A 235 -10.12 -12.02 62.13
C ASP A 235 -9.91 -12.77 60.80
N LEU A 236 -10.31 -14.05 60.71
CA LEU A 236 -10.31 -14.78 59.44
C LEU A 236 -11.37 -14.25 58.45
N PHE A 237 -12.39 -13.57 58.95
CA PHE A 237 -13.56 -13.16 58.17
C PHE A 237 -13.64 -11.64 58.01
N THR A 238 -14.31 -11.17 56.97
CA THR A 238 -14.48 -9.72 56.72
C THR A 238 -15.30 -9.02 57.79
N ASP A 239 -16.23 -9.74 58.41
CA ASP A 239 -17.18 -9.27 59.41
C ASP A 239 -17.68 -10.46 60.26
N TYR A 240 -18.50 -10.18 61.27
CA TYR A 240 -19.05 -11.17 62.21
C TYR A 240 -20.09 -12.15 61.62
N THR A 241 -20.48 -12.02 60.36
CA THR A 241 -21.37 -12.98 59.68
C THR A 241 -20.63 -14.22 59.18
N HIS A 242 -19.29 -14.12 59.08
CA HIS A 242 -18.40 -15.19 58.65
C HIS A 242 -18.78 -15.76 57.28
N THR A 243 -19.25 -14.92 56.35
CA THR A 243 -19.67 -15.33 55.00
C THR A 243 -18.55 -15.20 53.98
N GLU A 244 -17.56 -14.33 54.23
CA GLU A 244 -16.43 -14.06 53.34
C GLU A 244 -15.12 -13.97 54.15
N LEU A 245 -14.02 -14.48 53.59
CA LEU A 245 -12.68 -14.38 54.18
C LEU A 245 -12.05 -13.00 53.91
N LYS A 246 -11.24 -12.50 54.85
CA LYS A 246 -10.34 -11.37 54.53
C LYS A 246 -9.35 -11.80 53.46
N SER A 247 -8.96 -10.89 52.57
CA SER A 247 -8.02 -11.22 51.48
C SER A 247 -6.62 -11.60 51.94
N SER A 248 -6.24 -11.21 53.16
CA SER A 248 -4.96 -11.53 53.80
C SER A 248 -4.90 -12.96 54.36
N VAL A 249 -6.03 -13.68 54.40
CA VAL A 249 -6.11 -14.99 55.06
C VAL A 249 -5.63 -16.08 54.11
N THR A 250 -4.55 -16.75 54.49
CA THR A 250 -3.98 -17.87 53.73
C THR A 250 -4.20 -19.20 54.45
N GLN A 251 -3.83 -20.30 53.81
CA GLN A 251 -3.81 -21.62 54.46
C GLN A 251 -2.96 -21.61 55.73
N ALA A 252 -1.83 -20.89 55.74
CA ALA A 252 -0.97 -20.77 56.91
C ALA A 252 -1.70 -20.05 58.05
N LYS A 253 -2.34 -18.91 57.78
CA LYS A 253 -3.09 -18.15 58.80
C LYS A 253 -4.26 -18.95 59.39
N ILE A 254 -5.00 -19.70 58.57
CA ILE A 254 -6.05 -20.62 59.09
C ILE A 254 -5.44 -21.72 59.95
N THR A 255 -4.28 -22.28 59.55
CA THR A 255 -3.59 -23.33 60.33
C THR A 255 -3.09 -22.81 61.67
N ASP A 256 -2.60 -21.57 61.71
CA ASP A 256 -2.14 -20.95 62.95
C ASP A 256 -3.31 -20.65 63.89
N VAL A 257 -4.42 -20.10 63.37
CA VAL A 257 -5.65 -19.92 64.18
C VAL A 257 -6.21 -21.26 64.66
N LYS A 258 -6.17 -22.31 63.83
CA LYS A 258 -6.58 -23.67 64.23
C LYS A 258 -5.76 -24.16 65.43
N LYS A 259 -4.42 -24.02 65.39
CA LYS A 259 -3.55 -24.39 66.52
C LYS A 259 -3.89 -23.60 67.79
N ILE A 260 -4.23 -22.31 67.67
CA ILE A 260 -4.67 -21.49 68.80
C ILE A 260 -5.99 -22.05 69.37
N VAL A 261 -6.99 -22.30 68.53
CA VAL A 261 -8.29 -22.84 68.97
C VAL A 261 -8.15 -24.21 69.63
N GLU A 262 -7.41 -25.14 69.01
CA GLU A 262 -7.17 -26.49 69.53
C GLU A 262 -6.31 -26.50 70.81
N GLY A 263 -5.35 -25.57 70.93
CA GLY A 263 -4.48 -25.46 72.10
C GLY A 263 -5.14 -24.83 73.32
N PHE A 264 -6.05 -23.87 73.10
CA PHE A 264 -6.59 -23.01 74.17
C PHE A 264 -8.07 -23.23 74.51
N THR A 265 -8.77 -24.18 73.87
CA THR A 265 -10.17 -24.52 74.21
C THR A 265 -10.44 -26.03 74.34
N THR A 266 -11.53 -26.40 75.02
CA THR A 266 -11.97 -27.80 75.16
C THR A 266 -13.50 -27.94 75.17
N GLY A 267 -14.01 -29.13 74.89
CA GLY A 267 -15.44 -29.45 75.00
C GLY A 267 -16.31 -28.74 73.96
N ASP A 268 -17.49 -28.26 74.36
CA ASP A 268 -18.46 -27.65 73.44
C ASP A 268 -17.96 -26.33 72.82
N THR A 269 -17.16 -25.56 73.56
CA THR A 269 -16.57 -24.30 73.05
C THR A 269 -15.57 -24.56 71.93
N LEU A 270 -14.73 -25.59 72.08
CA LEU A 270 -13.82 -26.05 71.03
C LEU A 270 -14.59 -26.46 69.78
N LYS A 271 -15.69 -27.22 69.96
CA LYS A 271 -16.54 -27.66 68.85
C LYS A 271 -17.14 -26.47 68.09
N THR A 272 -17.62 -25.44 68.79
CA THR A 272 -18.21 -24.24 68.17
C THR A 272 -17.18 -23.41 67.41
N LEU A 273 -16.01 -23.12 67.99
CA LEU A 273 -14.97 -22.36 67.29
C LEU A 273 -14.34 -23.14 66.14
N MET A 274 -14.13 -24.44 66.31
CA MET A 274 -13.62 -25.29 65.22
C MET A 274 -14.58 -25.36 64.04
N ALA A 275 -15.90 -25.34 64.26
CA ALA A 275 -16.85 -25.25 63.16
C ALA A 275 -16.67 -23.97 62.32
N GLU A 276 -16.34 -22.84 62.96
CA GLU A 276 -16.04 -21.58 62.26
C GLU A 276 -14.67 -21.62 61.57
N VAL A 277 -13.65 -22.25 62.16
CA VAL A 277 -12.35 -22.48 61.50
C VAL A 277 -12.51 -23.40 60.27
N ASP A 278 -13.32 -24.46 60.38
CA ASP A 278 -13.63 -25.37 59.28
C ASP A 278 -14.47 -24.67 58.19
N LYS A 279 -15.34 -23.73 58.58
CA LYS A 279 -16.05 -22.84 57.66
C LYS A 279 -15.06 -21.94 56.91
N ALA A 280 -14.09 -21.33 57.59
CA ALA A 280 -13.03 -20.56 56.96
C ALA A 280 -12.22 -21.41 55.97
N GLN A 281 -11.84 -22.63 56.38
CA GLN A 281 -11.17 -23.60 55.52
C GLN A 281 -12.00 -23.96 54.29
N SER A 282 -13.31 -24.15 54.46
CA SER A 282 -14.24 -24.44 53.38
C SER A 282 -14.38 -23.27 52.39
N LEU A 283 -14.44 -22.03 52.88
CA LEU A 283 -14.43 -20.84 52.03
C LEU A 283 -13.11 -20.73 51.26
N LEU A 284 -11.97 -20.98 51.90
CA LEU A 284 -10.67 -20.99 51.23
C LEU A 284 -10.61 -22.07 50.15
N ASN A 285 -11.11 -23.28 50.44
CA ASN A 285 -11.14 -24.40 49.50
C ASN A 285 -12.01 -24.11 48.27
N LYS A 286 -13.12 -23.36 48.42
CA LYS A 286 -13.98 -22.91 47.31
C LYS A 286 -13.29 -21.93 46.35
N ILE A 287 -12.21 -21.28 46.77
CA ILE A 287 -11.43 -20.41 45.88
C ILE A 287 -10.64 -21.28 44.91
N ALA A 288 -11.11 -21.34 43.66
CA ALA A 288 -10.40 -21.92 42.53
C ALA A 288 -10.03 -20.78 41.57
N MET A 289 -8.76 -20.40 41.54
CA MET A 289 -8.29 -19.29 40.72
C MET A 289 -8.41 -19.63 39.24
N THR A 290 -9.16 -18.81 38.51
CA THR A 290 -9.25 -18.85 37.04
C THR A 290 -8.75 -17.53 36.49
N LEU A 291 -8.27 -17.52 35.24
CA LEU A 291 -7.84 -16.30 34.56
C LEU A 291 -8.07 -16.46 33.07
N THR A 292 -8.83 -15.53 32.50
CA THR A 292 -9.05 -15.40 31.06
C THR A 292 -8.78 -13.96 30.68
N VAL A 293 -8.04 -13.76 29.58
CA VAL A 293 -7.63 -12.45 29.06
C VAL A 293 -8.08 -12.36 27.60
N SER A 294 -8.68 -11.24 27.24
CA SER A 294 -9.10 -10.93 25.87
C SER A 294 -7.91 -10.90 24.91
N GLU A 295 -8.17 -10.92 23.59
CA GLU A 295 -7.12 -10.68 22.58
C GLU A 295 -6.51 -9.27 22.76
N LEU A 296 -5.21 -9.17 22.50
CA LEU A 296 -4.46 -7.91 22.50
C LEU A 296 -3.95 -7.66 21.09
N GLY A 297 -4.04 -6.41 20.64
CA GLY A 297 -3.56 -5.94 19.33
C GLY A 297 -2.52 -4.84 19.49
N ASP A 298 -1.90 -4.43 18.38
CA ASP A 298 -0.92 -3.35 18.35
C ASP A 298 -1.41 -2.09 17.63
N ASN A 299 -2.61 -2.14 17.03
CA ASN A 299 -3.20 -1.01 16.32
C ASN A 299 -3.53 0.17 17.26
N PRO A 300 -2.91 1.36 17.10
CA PRO A 300 -3.17 2.53 17.95
C PRO A 300 -4.61 3.07 17.88
N ALA A 301 -5.42 2.66 16.90
CA ALA A 301 -6.83 2.99 16.86
C ALA A 301 -7.71 2.01 17.65
N GLY A 302 -7.20 0.82 17.97
CA GLY A 302 -7.93 -0.27 18.62
C GLY A 302 -7.87 -0.21 20.15
N THR A 303 -9.00 -0.47 20.81
CA THR A 303 -9.07 -0.48 22.29
C THR A 303 -8.22 -1.59 22.92
N GLU A 304 -8.09 -2.72 22.23
CA GLU A 304 -7.30 -3.90 22.60
C GLU A 304 -5.79 -3.63 22.67
N SER A 305 -5.35 -2.56 22.03
CA SER A 305 -3.95 -2.10 22.05
C SER A 305 -3.65 -1.24 23.27
N HIS A 306 -4.68 -0.79 23.99
CA HIS A 306 -4.55 0.14 25.11
C HIS A 306 -5.02 -0.46 26.44
N THR A 307 -5.85 -1.49 26.41
CA THR A 307 -6.52 -2.00 27.62
C THR A 307 -6.47 -3.52 27.70
N ILE A 308 -5.94 -4.02 28.82
CA ILE A 308 -6.00 -5.44 29.16
C ILE A 308 -7.33 -5.71 29.87
N THR A 309 -8.18 -6.50 29.26
CA THR A 309 -9.49 -6.90 29.83
C THR A 309 -9.57 -8.41 30.01
N GLY A 310 -10.38 -8.85 30.96
CA GLY A 310 -10.57 -10.28 31.19
C GLY A 310 -11.41 -10.59 32.41
N LYS A 311 -11.43 -11.88 32.78
CA LYS A 311 -12.08 -12.36 34.00
C LYS A 311 -11.14 -13.21 34.84
N THR A 312 -11.29 -13.11 36.15
CA THR A 312 -10.63 -13.95 37.14
C THR A 312 -11.59 -14.24 38.30
N TYR A 313 -11.09 -14.81 39.40
CA TYR A 313 -11.90 -14.98 40.59
C TYR A 313 -12.32 -13.61 41.17
N PRO A 314 -13.57 -13.43 41.62
CA PRO A 314 -14.04 -12.16 42.19
C PRO A 314 -13.08 -11.57 43.21
N LYS A 315 -12.84 -10.25 43.10
CA LYS A 315 -11.99 -9.50 44.03
C LYS A 315 -10.52 -9.97 44.11
N ALA A 316 -10.04 -10.77 43.17
CA ALA A 316 -8.62 -11.14 43.09
C ALA A 316 -7.74 -9.93 42.76
N PHE A 317 -6.49 -9.94 43.24
CA PHE A 317 -5.48 -8.96 42.90
C PHE A 317 -4.80 -9.35 41.58
N LEU A 318 -4.63 -8.39 40.67
CA LEU A 318 -3.98 -8.60 39.38
C LEU A 318 -2.70 -7.78 39.25
N SER A 319 -1.66 -8.42 38.72
CA SER A 319 -0.38 -7.81 38.39
C SER A 319 -0.08 -8.06 36.91
N PHE A 320 0.24 -7.01 36.16
CA PHE A 320 0.55 -7.08 34.73
C PHE A 320 2.03 -6.73 34.51
N SER A 321 2.67 -7.36 33.52
CA SER A 321 4.06 -7.09 33.16
C SER A 321 4.36 -7.52 31.72
N GLY A 322 5.55 -7.21 31.20
CA GLY A 322 6.00 -7.61 29.87
C GLY A 322 6.39 -6.46 28.96
N THR A 323 5.98 -5.23 29.28
CA THR A 323 6.42 -3.99 28.61
C THR A 323 6.59 -2.87 29.64
N SER A 324 7.48 -1.92 29.35
CA SER A 324 7.70 -0.72 30.17
C SER A 324 6.50 0.21 30.22
N SER A 325 5.59 0.15 29.23
CA SER A 325 4.34 0.93 29.23
C SER A 325 3.39 0.50 30.35
N ILE A 326 3.57 -0.70 30.92
CA ILE A 326 2.90 -1.13 32.15
C ILE A 326 3.72 -0.62 33.33
N GLY A 327 3.19 0.38 34.04
CA GLY A 327 3.84 0.94 35.22
C GLY A 327 3.94 -0.04 36.39
N ASN A 328 4.58 0.37 37.49
CA ASN A 328 4.67 -0.45 38.69
C ASN A 328 3.33 -0.52 39.44
N GLY A 329 2.91 -1.73 39.81
CA GLY A 329 1.77 -1.92 40.72
C GLY A 329 2.00 -1.25 42.07
N GLN A 330 0.92 -0.82 42.73
CA GLN A 330 0.96 -0.10 44.01
C GLN A 330 0.16 -0.79 45.11
N LEU A 331 -0.73 -1.72 44.75
CA LEU A 331 -1.58 -2.42 45.71
C LEU A 331 -0.81 -3.57 46.39
N THR A 332 -1.20 -3.84 47.64
CA THR A 332 -0.70 -4.95 48.46
C THR A 332 -1.86 -5.82 48.92
N THR A 333 -1.64 -7.14 49.01
CA THR A 333 -2.66 -8.12 49.43
C THR A 333 -2.93 -8.10 50.94
N GLY A 334 -1.98 -7.60 51.73
CA GLY A 334 -1.98 -7.67 53.19
C GLY A 334 -1.68 -9.07 53.73
N ILE A 335 -1.22 -9.99 52.88
CA ILE A 335 -0.75 -11.33 53.28
C ILE A 335 0.68 -11.22 53.78
N ASP A 336 0.96 -11.69 55.00
CA ASP A 336 2.31 -11.63 55.56
C ASP A 336 3.34 -12.40 54.68
N GLY A 337 4.34 -11.68 54.16
CA GLY A 337 5.44 -12.17 53.35
C GLY A 337 5.26 -11.90 51.85
N ASP A 338 4.13 -11.33 51.42
CA ASP A 338 3.90 -10.99 50.00
C ASP A 338 4.60 -9.68 49.61
N SER A 339 5.74 -9.79 48.93
CA SER A 339 6.51 -8.67 48.40
C SER A 339 5.99 -8.15 47.05
N LYS A 340 5.11 -8.90 46.37
CA LYS A 340 4.62 -8.54 45.03
C LYS A 340 3.66 -7.36 45.11
N LYS A 341 3.72 -6.48 44.10
CA LYS A 341 2.77 -5.38 43.93
C LYS A 341 1.78 -5.66 42.80
N TYR A 342 0.57 -5.18 43.00
CA TYR A 342 -0.56 -5.41 42.10
C TYR A 342 -1.09 -4.08 41.56
N HIS A 343 -1.63 -4.11 40.35
CA HIS A 343 -2.10 -2.92 39.63
C HIS A 343 -3.54 -2.60 39.98
N LEU A 344 -4.39 -3.62 40.09
CA LEU A 344 -5.81 -3.46 40.38
C LEU A 344 -6.38 -4.70 41.07
N ARG A 345 -7.64 -4.57 41.47
CA ARG A 345 -8.46 -5.66 42.00
C ARG A 345 -9.63 -5.91 41.05
N ALA A 346 -9.95 -7.17 40.77
CA ALA A 346 -11.12 -7.53 40.00
C ALA A 346 -12.41 -7.09 40.72
N ASP A 347 -13.49 -6.87 39.98
CA ASP A 347 -14.79 -6.54 40.55
C ASP A 347 -15.45 -7.74 41.25
N ALA A 348 -16.65 -7.54 41.80
CA ALA A 348 -17.43 -8.59 42.48
C ALA A 348 -17.90 -9.73 41.55
N ARG A 349 -17.81 -9.55 40.22
CA ARG A 349 -18.11 -10.54 39.20
C ARG A 349 -16.84 -11.15 38.58
N GLY A 350 -15.65 -10.73 39.05
CA GLY A 350 -14.37 -11.18 38.55
C GLY A 350 -13.86 -10.46 37.30
N ASN A 351 -14.54 -9.43 36.79
CA ASN A 351 -14.05 -8.69 35.63
C ASN A 351 -12.91 -7.75 36.03
N PHE A 352 -11.96 -7.55 35.13
CA PHE A 352 -10.93 -6.53 35.27
C PHE A 352 -10.67 -5.79 33.96
N SER A 353 -10.18 -4.57 34.09
CA SER A 353 -9.78 -3.69 32.98
C SER A 353 -8.60 -2.83 33.42
N TYR A 354 -7.45 -3.01 32.80
CA TYR A 354 -6.25 -2.20 33.03
C TYR A 354 -5.91 -1.43 31.76
N SER A 355 -6.04 -0.11 31.80
CA SER A 355 -5.64 0.76 30.70
C SER A 355 -4.20 1.24 30.86
N LEU A 356 -3.45 1.24 29.76
CA LEU A 356 -2.13 1.83 29.66
C LEU A 356 -2.18 3.36 29.88
N PRO A 357 -1.05 4.00 30.21
CA PRO A 357 -0.95 5.45 30.24
C PRO A 357 -1.39 6.09 28.91
N LYS A 358 -1.89 7.32 28.98
CA LYS A 358 -2.39 8.04 27.78
C LYS A 358 -1.29 8.15 26.72
N GLY A 359 -1.60 7.70 25.50
CA GLY A 359 -0.69 7.72 24.35
C GLY A 359 0.16 6.46 24.18
N GLU A 360 0.13 5.54 25.15
CA GLU A 360 0.83 4.26 25.06
C GLU A 360 -0.08 3.17 24.48
N PHE A 361 0.49 2.30 23.65
CA PHE A 361 -0.17 1.13 23.09
C PHE A 361 0.80 -0.06 23.01
N PHE A 362 0.27 -1.27 22.93
CA PHE A 362 1.07 -2.49 22.84
C PHE A 362 1.79 -2.59 21.49
N LYS A 363 2.96 -3.23 21.48
CA LYS A 363 3.71 -3.51 20.25
C LYS A 363 3.53 -4.97 19.85
N LYS A 364 3.36 -5.26 18.55
CA LYS A 364 3.28 -6.62 17.99
C LYS A 364 4.36 -7.55 18.57
N GLY A 365 3.95 -8.77 18.90
CA GLY A 365 4.85 -9.81 19.41
C GLY A 365 5.24 -9.66 20.88
N THR A 366 4.93 -8.54 21.53
CA THR A 366 5.17 -8.38 22.98
C THR A 366 4.38 -9.43 23.76
N THR A 367 5.03 -10.09 24.72
CA THR A 367 4.36 -11.02 25.63
C THR A 367 3.97 -10.31 26.92
N ILE A 368 2.68 -10.18 27.16
CA ILE A 368 2.12 -9.63 28.39
C ILE A 368 1.86 -10.78 29.37
N ASN A 369 2.42 -10.69 30.56
CA ASN A 369 2.22 -11.66 31.64
C ASN A 369 1.20 -11.09 32.63
N ILE A 370 0.14 -11.86 32.89
CA ILE A 370 -0.94 -11.50 33.80
C ILE A 370 -0.93 -12.49 34.96
N TYR A 371 -0.80 -11.98 36.18
CA TYR A 371 -0.75 -12.75 37.41
C TYR A 371 -1.94 -12.40 38.29
N GLY A 372 -2.74 -13.39 38.67
CA GLY A 372 -3.86 -13.26 39.59
C GLY A 372 -3.57 -13.94 40.93
N MET A 373 -3.92 -13.30 42.05
CA MET A 373 -3.76 -13.83 43.41
C MET A 373 -4.97 -13.51 44.29
N LEU A 374 -5.40 -14.49 45.09
CA LEU A 374 -6.35 -14.28 46.18
C LEU A 374 -6.08 -15.29 47.30
N ASN A 375 -5.96 -14.81 48.55
CA ASN A 375 -5.82 -15.66 49.74
C ASN A 375 -4.67 -16.69 49.66
N GLY A 376 -3.56 -16.32 49.00
CA GLY A 376 -2.39 -17.18 48.81
C GLY A 376 -2.49 -18.19 47.66
N LYS A 377 -3.62 -18.24 46.94
CA LYS A 377 -3.79 -19.02 45.71
C LYS A 377 -3.58 -18.14 44.49
N SER A 378 -2.78 -18.60 43.53
CA SER A 378 -2.46 -17.82 42.34
C SER A 378 -2.65 -18.59 41.03
N THR A 379 -2.76 -17.82 39.96
CA THR A 379 -2.74 -18.32 38.58
C THR A 379 -2.05 -17.28 37.69
N SER A 380 -1.53 -17.70 36.54
CA SER A 380 -0.89 -16.82 35.58
C SER A 380 -1.26 -17.18 34.16
N GLN A 381 -1.37 -16.17 33.30
CA GLN A 381 -1.59 -16.33 31.87
C GLN A 381 -0.68 -15.38 31.11
N ASN A 382 -0.17 -15.84 29.97
CA ASN A 382 0.57 -15.02 29.05
C ASN A 382 -0.27 -14.75 27.81
N LYS A 383 -0.20 -13.52 27.29
CA LYS A 383 -0.86 -13.12 26.05
C LYS A 383 0.15 -12.46 25.13
N ILE A 384 0.25 -12.96 23.90
CA ILE A 384 1.08 -12.35 22.86
C ILE A 384 0.23 -11.33 22.13
N VAL A 385 0.75 -10.11 22.00
CA VAL A 385 0.12 -9.03 21.25
C VAL A 385 0.14 -9.38 19.77
N LYS A 386 -1.05 -9.47 19.17
CA LYS A 386 -1.21 -9.73 17.74
C LYS A 386 -0.97 -8.47 16.94
N ASP A 387 -0.57 -8.67 15.70
CA ASP A 387 -0.54 -7.62 14.71
C ASP A 387 -1.97 -7.36 14.24
N THR A 388 -2.49 -6.17 14.52
CA THR A 388 -3.81 -5.71 14.08
C THR A 388 -3.73 -4.39 13.32
N THR A 389 -2.51 -3.93 13.02
CA THR A 389 -2.25 -2.65 12.37
C THR A 389 -2.24 -2.85 10.85
N PRO A 390 -3.19 -2.26 10.11
CA PRO A 390 -3.16 -2.34 8.65
C PRO A 390 -1.97 -1.59 8.05
N PRO A 391 -1.48 -2.02 6.88
CA PRO A 391 -0.53 -1.25 6.09
C PRO A 391 -1.04 0.16 5.75
N ASP A 392 -0.08 1.06 5.50
CA ASP A 392 -0.37 2.38 4.94
C ASP A 392 -1.10 2.28 3.59
N LYS A 393 -1.87 3.33 3.28
CA LYS A 393 -2.59 3.46 2.00
C LYS A 393 -1.60 3.31 0.82
N PRO A 394 -1.83 2.36 -0.11
CA PRO A 394 -0.99 2.22 -1.29
C PRO A 394 -1.22 3.37 -2.28
N ILE A 395 -0.22 3.59 -3.14
CA ILE A 395 -0.25 4.56 -4.24
C ILE A 395 -0.25 3.79 -5.56
N LEU A 396 -1.20 4.12 -6.44
CA LEU A 396 -1.33 3.56 -7.78
C LEU A 396 -0.91 4.61 -8.81
N ASN A 397 0.05 4.29 -9.68
CA ASN A 397 0.48 5.21 -10.74
C ASN A 397 -0.57 5.30 -11.86
N ALA A 398 -0.48 6.36 -12.66
CA ALA A 398 -1.35 6.56 -13.82
C ALA A 398 -1.32 5.36 -14.78
N ILE A 399 -2.49 4.99 -15.30
CA ILE A 399 -2.70 3.81 -16.13
C ILE A 399 -3.07 4.24 -17.54
N LYS A 400 -2.51 3.57 -18.54
CA LYS A 400 -2.82 3.71 -19.96
C LYS A 400 -3.33 2.38 -20.50
N ASP A 401 -4.21 2.45 -21.49
CA ASP A 401 -4.75 1.31 -22.24
C ASP A 401 -3.67 0.37 -22.81
N THR A 402 -2.52 0.94 -23.19
CA THR A 402 -1.35 0.24 -23.75
C THR A 402 -0.34 -0.27 -22.72
N ASN A 403 -0.57 -0.06 -21.42
CA ASN A 403 0.35 -0.58 -20.39
C ASN A 403 0.40 -2.12 -20.42
N GLN A 404 1.61 -2.66 -20.24
CA GLN A 404 1.86 -4.10 -20.09
C GLN A 404 1.94 -4.53 -18.62
N SER A 405 2.09 -3.57 -17.71
CA SER A 405 2.11 -3.79 -16.27
C SER A 405 1.57 -2.58 -15.51
N ILE A 406 1.13 -2.82 -14.28
CA ILE A 406 0.64 -1.80 -13.35
C ILE A 406 1.71 -1.55 -12.28
N THR A 407 1.98 -0.29 -11.99
CA THR A 407 3.04 0.12 -11.06
C THR A 407 2.50 1.02 -9.95
N GLY A 408 3.22 1.08 -8.85
CA GLY A 408 2.91 1.93 -7.71
C GLY A 408 3.73 1.55 -6.49
N SER A 409 3.40 2.13 -5.34
CA SER A 409 4.13 1.92 -4.09
C SER A 409 3.22 1.56 -2.92
N ALA A 410 3.73 0.77 -1.99
CA ALA A 410 3.06 0.36 -0.76
C ALA A 410 4.08 -0.19 0.25
N GLU A 411 3.63 -0.64 1.40
CA GLU A 411 4.51 -1.27 2.40
C GLU A 411 5.19 -2.53 1.83
N ALA A 412 6.50 -2.65 2.03
CA ALA A 412 7.31 -3.73 1.49
C ALA A 412 6.89 -5.11 2.02
N GLY A 413 6.85 -6.12 1.15
CA GLY A 413 6.47 -7.49 1.52
C GLY A 413 4.96 -7.72 1.66
N THR A 414 4.12 -6.69 1.51
CA THR A 414 2.66 -6.85 1.46
C THR A 414 2.19 -7.43 0.13
N THR A 415 1.02 -8.04 0.13
CA THR A 415 0.31 -8.47 -1.08
C THR A 415 -0.55 -7.32 -1.58
N ILE A 416 -0.39 -6.93 -2.85
CA ILE A 416 -1.23 -5.92 -3.51
C ILE A 416 -2.32 -6.61 -4.31
N LYS A 417 -3.55 -6.12 -4.13
CA LYS A 417 -4.70 -6.48 -4.95
C LYS A 417 -5.25 -5.24 -5.63
N MET A 418 -5.50 -5.34 -6.92
CA MET A 418 -6.09 -4.31 -7.75
C MET A 418 -7.53 -4.67 -8.05
N TYR A 419 -8.43 -3.71 -7.96
CA TYR A 419 -9.87 -3.90 -8.12
C TYR A 419 -10.43 -2.99 -9.20
N ASP A 420 -11.39 -3.51 -9.96
CA ASP A 420 -12.26 -2.69 -10.81
C ASP A 420 -13.16 -1.84 -9.90
N ALA A 421 -13.11 -0.51 -10.06
CA ALA A 421 -13.78 0.41 -9.15
C ALA A 421 -15.31 0.39 -9.27
N GLU A 422 -15.85 -0.10 -10.39
CA GLU A 422 -17.29 -0.19 -10.63
C GLU A 422 -17.86 -1.48 -10.03
N THR A 423 -17.19 -2.61 -10.28
CA THR A 423 -17.70 -3.93 -9.86
C THR A 423 -17.12 -4.41 -8.52
N ASN A 424 -16.11 -3.71 -8.00
CA ASN A 424 -15.35 -4.09 -6.81
C ASN A 424 -14.73 -5.51 -6.89
N SER A 425 -14.47 -5.99 -8.11
CA SER A 425 -13.93 -7.33 -8.36
C SER A 425 -12.40 -7.29 -8.51
N GLU A 426 -11.72 -8.35 -8.05
CA GLU A 426 -10.26 -8.46 -8.14
C GLU A 426 -9.84 -8.56 -9.62
N PHE A 427 -9.07 -7.56 -10.08
CA PHE A 427 -8.55 -7.47 -11.43
C PHE A 427 -7.14 -8.05 -11.54
N LEU A 428 -6.22 -7.67 -10.64
CA LEU A 428 -4.85 -8.18 -10.58
C LEU A 428 -4.41 -8.40 -9.14
N LYS A 429 -3.38 -9.24 -8.98
CA LYS A 429 -2.74 -9.51 -7.70
C LYS A 429 -1.23 -9.58 -7.89
N GLY A 430 -0.49 -9.04 -6.93
CA GLY A 430 0.97 -9.08 -6.91
C GLY A 430 1.53 -8.87 -5.51
N THR A 431 2.84 -8.67 -5.42
CA THR A 431 3.54 -8.41 -4.16
C THR A 431 4.36 -7.13 -4.27
N VAL A 432 4.56 -6.47 -3.14
CA VAL A 432 5.43 -5.30 -3.04
C VAL A 432 6.84 -5.77 -2.77
N SER A 433 7.79 -5.31 -3.57
CA SER A 433 9.20 -5.64 -3.40
C SER A 433 9.81 -4.94 -2.16
N GLY A 434 11.02 -5.33 -1.77
CA GLY A 434 11.69 -4.84 -0.57
C GLY A 434 11.97 -3.33 -0.54
N ASN A 435 11.88 -2.65 -1.70
CA ASN A 435 12.04 -1.19 -1.80
C ASN A 435 10.70 -0.41 -1.74
N GLY A 436 9.59 -1.10 -1.46
CA GLY A 436 8.26 -0.48 -1.38
C GLY A 436 7.57 -0.24 -2.73
N GLN A 437 8.10 -0.76 -3.84
CA GLN A 437 7.48 -0.66 -5.17
C GLN A 437 6.86 -1.99 -5.60
N PHE A 438 5.74 -1.93 -6.30
CA PHE A 438 5.13 -3.07 -6.99
C PHE A 438 5.10 -2.84 -8.51
N ASN A 439 5.28 -3.92 -9.27
CA ASN A 439 5.14 -3.97 -10.72
C ASN A 439 4.43 -5.27 -11.09
N ILE A 440 3.16 -5.18 -11.45
CA ILE A 440 2.29 -6.33 -11.68
C ILE A 440 2.01 -6.45 -13.18
N SER A 441 2.51 -7.51 -13.81
CA SER A 441 2.27 -7.76 -15.24
C SER A 441 0.78 -7.97 -15.52
N ILE A 442 0.27 -7.32 -16.56
CA ILE A 442 -1.10 -7.50 -17.03
C ILE A 442 -1.11 -8.73 -17.96
N PRO A 443 -1.96 -9.76 -17.72
CA PRO A 443 -2.09 -10.90 -18.62
C PRO A 443 -2.50 -10.46 -20.03
N SER A 444 -2.00 -11.14 -21.07
CA SER A 444 -2.31 -10.81 -22.48
C SER A 444 -3.81 -10.81 -22.79
N LEU A 445 -4.59 -11.70 -22.18
CA LEU A 445 -6.05 -11.76 -22.33
C LEU A 445 -6.79 -10.54 -21.75
N LYS A 446 -6.11 -9.73 -20.93
CA LYS A 446 -6.63 -8.48 -20.36
C LYS A 446 -6.03 -7.24 -21.03
N GLN A 447 -5.23 -7.42 -22.08
CA GLN A 447 -4.64 -6.35 -22.87
C GLN A 447 -5.36 -6.23 -24.24
N PRO A 448 -5.49 -5.00 -24.78
CA PRO A 448 -5.28 -3.72 -24.09
C PRO A 448 -6.28 -3.52 -22.95
N LEU A 449 -5.95 -2.65 -21.99
CA LEU A 449 -6.92 -2.27 -20.96
C LEU A 449 -8.05 -1.45 -21.60
N ILE A 450 -9.25 -1.57 -21.05
CA ILE A 450 -10.41 -0.83 -21.52
C ILE A 450 -10.26 0.64 -21.08
N PRO A 451 -10.22 1.61 -22.01
CA PRO A 451 -10.12 3.03 -21.65
C PRO A 451 -11.29 3.51 -20.79
N TYR A 452 -11.07 4.56 -20.01
CA TYR A 452 -12.02 5.18 -19.08
C TYR A 452 -12.52 4.29 -17.93
N LYS A 453 -12.07 3.03 -17.84
CA LYS A 453 -12.27 2.22 -16.63
C LYS A 453 -11.42 2.73 -15.48
N LYS A 454 -11.96 2.66 -14.26
CA LYS A 454 -11.27 3.06 -13.03
C LYS A 454 -10.83 1.84 -12.23
N TYR A 455 -9.63 1.91 -11.69
CA TYR A 455 -9.07 0.87 -10.83
C TYR A 455 -8.45 1.48 -9.58
N PHE A 456 -8.48 0.74 -8.47
CA PHE A 456 -7.77 1.09 -7.24
C PHE A 456 -7.04 -0.14 -6.68
N VAL A 457 -6.16 0.05 -5.72
CA VAL A 457 -5.43 -1.06 -5.06
C VAL A 457 -5.57 -1.02 -3.54
N THR A 458 -5.44 -2.19 -2.92
CA THR A 458 -5.27 -2.36 -1.46
C THR A 458 -4.02 -3.20 -1.18
N ALA A 459 -3.37 -2.95 -0.05
CA ALA A 459 -2.25 -3.75 0.46
C ALA A 459 -2.73 -4.65 1.61
N THR A 460 -2.23 -5.88 1.66
CA THR A 460 -2.48 -6.84 2.75
C THR A 460 -1.17 -7.32 3.32
N ASP A 461 -0.97 -7.14 4.62
CA ASP A 461 0.24 -7.62 5.30
C ASP A 461 0.25 -9.14 5.54
N THR A 462 1.32 -9.62 6.16
CA THR A 462 1.47 -11.04 6.54
C THR A 462 0.52 -11.51 7.65
N ALA A 463 -0.02 -10.58 8.46
CA ALA A 463 -0.98 -10.88 9.52
C ALA A 463 -2.43 -10.93 8.99
N GLY A 464 -2.66 -10.48 7.75
CA GLY A 464 -3.95 -10.43 7.09
C GLY A 464 -4.69 -9.10 7.23
N ASN A 465 -4.03 -8.06 7.77
CA ASN A 465 -4.64 -6.74 7.86
C ASN A 465 -4.64 -6.06 6.48
N VAL A 466 -5.75 -5.41 6.12
CA VAL A 466 -5.95 -4.80 4.80
C VAL A 466 -5.95 -3.27 4.94
N SER A 467 -5.13 -2.60 4.13
CA SER A 467 -5.07 -1.13 4.07
C SER A 467 -6.40 -0.53 3.62
N VAL A 468 -6.55 0.78 3.84
CA VAL A 468 -7.53 1.55 3.05
C VAL A 468 -7.17 1.52 1.56
N SER A 469 -8.15 1.71 0.68
CA SER A 469 -7.93 1.75 -0.77
C SER A 469 -7.09 2.95 -1.22
N SER A 470 -6.29 2.77 -2.27
CA SER A 470 -5.65 3.87 -3.00
C SER A 470 -6.68 4.83 -3.61
N GLU A 471 -6.22 6.00 -4.07
CA GLU A 471 -7.02 6.77 -5.03
C GLU A 471 -7.24 5.93 -6.30
N SER A 472 -8.42 6.07 -6.91
CA SER A 472 -8.72 5.38 -8.16
C SER A 472 -7.99 6.06 -9.33
N GLN A 473 -7.37 5.27 -10.21
CA GLN A 473 -6.80 5.73 -11.47
C GLN A 473 -7.70 5.32 -12.62
N GLU A 474 -8.03 6.27 -13.49
CA GLU A 474 -8.75 6.03 -14.75
C GLU A 474 -7.74 5.63 -15.84
N VAL A 475 -8.08 4.62 -16.64
CA VAL A 475 -7.27 4.19 -17.77
C VAL A 475 -7.34 5.26 -18.86
N ALA A 476 -6.21 5.92 -19.13
CA ALA A 476 -6.09 6.86 -20.22
C ALA A 476 -6.09 6.13 -21.56
N ASP A 477 -6.88 6.65 -22.48
CA ASP A 477 -6.95 6.21 -23.88
C ASP A 477 -5.78 6.79 -24.69
N THR A 478 -4.97 5.93 -25.31
CA THR A 478 -3.84 6.33 -26.15
C THR A 478 -3.80 5.66 -27.51
N THR A 479 -4.83 4.87 -27.84
CA THR A 479 -4.87 4.09 -29.07
C THR A 479 -5.72 4.81 -30.11
N PRO A 480 -5.16 5.17 -31.28
CA PRO A 480 -5.97 5.75 -32.35
C PRO A 480 -7.04 4.80 -32.91
N PRO A 481 -8.16 5.34 -33.39
CA PRO A 481 -9.20 4.55 -34.06
C PRO A 481 -8.68 3.95 -35.37
N LYS A 482 -9.34 2.89 -35.84
CA LYS A 482 -9.04 2.21 -37.11
C LYS A 482 -10.24 2.23 -38.03
N ALA A 483 -10.00 2.27 -39.33
CA ALA A 483 -11.01 2.06 -40.35
C ALA A 483 -10.36 1.67 -41.68
N ASP A 484 -11.15 1.06 -42.55
CA ASP A 484 -10.74 0.67 -43.89
C ASP A 484 -11.31 1.67 -44.92
N PRO A 485 -10.55 2.04 -45.96
CA PRO A 485 -11.05 2.89 -47.03
C PRO A 485 -12.09 2.16 -47.89
N VAL A 486 -13.04 2.92 -48.42
CA VAL A 486 -14.02 2.45 -49.41
C VAL A 486 -13.80 3.20 -50.71
N GLN A 487 -13.26 2.52 -51.72
CA GLN A 487 -13.05 3.11 -53.04
C GLN A 487 -14.37 3.63 -53.62
N GLN A 488 -14.34 4.86 -54.14
CA GLN A 488 -15.48 5.46 -54.83
C GLN A 488 -15.20 5.57 -56.32
N ILE A 489 -16.22 5.34 -57.14
CA ILE A 489 -16.19 5.58 -58.59
C ILE A 489 -17.29 6.58 -58.90
N ILE A 490 -16.92 7.75 -59.40
CA ILE A 490 -17.83 8.88 -59.60
C ILE A 490 -17.63 9.51 -60.98
N ASP A 491 -18.68 10.09 -61.55
CA ASP A 491 -18.58 10.85 -62.80
C ASP A 491 -17.99 12.25 -62.57
N VAL A 492 -17.29 12.80 -63.58
CA VAL A 492 -16.76 14.17 -63.54
C VAL A 492 -17.88 15.16 -63.20
N GLY A 493 -17.65 15.98 -62.17
CA GLY A 493 -18.60 17.00 -61.72
C GLY A 493 -19.84 16.47 -60.97
N ALA A 494 -19.91 15.17 -60.66
CA ALA A 494 -20.94 14.64 -59.78
C ALA A 494 -20.81 15.18 -58.35
N ALA A 495 -21.88 15.06 -57.54
CA ALA A 495 -21.81 15.40 -56.13
C ALA A 495 -20.82 14.48 -55.40
N PHE A 496 -19.97 15.05 -54.55
CA PHE A 496 -19.00 14.26 -53.78
C PHE A 496 -19.74 13.39 -52.72
N PRO A 497 -19.35 12.10 -52.54
CA PRO A 497 -19.99 11.22 -51.58
C PRO A 497 -19.92 11.75 -50.14
N LEU A 498 -20.89 11.36 -49.31
CA LEU A 498 -20.88 11.70 -47.89
C LEU A 498 -19.70 11.03 -47.20
N VAL A 499 -19.12 11.70 -46.18
CA VAL A 499 -17.92 11.21 -45.49
C VAL A 499 -18.07 9.80 -44.90
N GLU A 500 -19.29 9.44 -44.45
CA GLU A 500 -19.62 8.12 -43.89
C GLU A 500 -19.54 6.99 -44.93
N GLN A 501 -19.64 7.30 -46.21
CA GLN A 501 -19.55 6.33 -47.31
C GLN A 501 -18.11 6.04 -47.72
N LEU A 502 -17.16 6.87 -47.26
CA LEU A 502 -15.74 6.80 -47.65
C LEU A 502 -14.92 5.81 -46.81
N VAL A 503 -15.43 5.40 -45.64
CA VAL A 503 -14.74 4.53 -44.69
C VAL A 503 -15.69 3.47 -44.13
N LYS A 504 -15.15 2.30 -43.78
CA LYS A 504 -15.90 1.19 -43.15
C LYS A 504 -15.08 0.52 -42.05
N ASN A 505 -15.69 -0.43 -41.35
CA ASN A 505 -15.05 -1.19 -40.25
C ASN A 505 -14.42 -0.27 -39.19
N ILE A 506 -15.13 0.81 -38.86
CA ILE A 506 -14.65 1.81 -37.91
C ILE A 506 -14.65 1.20 -36.50
N TYR A 507 -13.49 1.19 -35.87
CA TYR A 507 -13.29 0.58 -34.56
C TYR A 507 -12.33 1.38 -33.71
N ASP A 508 -12.64 1.45 -32.41
CA ASP A 508 -11.79 2.03 -31.40
C ASP A 508 -11.90 1.22 -30.10
N ASN A 509 -10.80 1.15 -29.33
CA ASN A 509 -10.79 0.37 -28.08
C ASN A 509 -11.58 1.04 -26.94
N ALA A 510 -11.84 2.36 -27.02
CA ALA A 510 -12.74 3.06 -26.11
C ALA A 510 -14.22 3.03 -26.56
N GLY A 511 -14.49 2.46 -27.74
CA GLY A 511 -15.83 2.19 -28.27
C GLY A 511 -16.10 2.80 -29.64
N SER A 512 -16.91 2.14 -30.46
CA SER A 512 -17.18 2.56 -31.85
C SER A 512 -18.43 3.44 -32.03
N GLY A 513 -19.04 3.93 -30.96
CA GLY A 513 -20.26 4.74 -31.03
C GLY A 513 -19.99 6.16 -31.55
N SER A 514 -21.04 6.83 -32.06
CA SER A 514 -20.99 8.23 -32.52
C SER A 514 -20.56 9.21 -31.42
N ASP A 515 -20.81 8.87 -30.17
CA ASP A 515 -20.44 9.71 -29.02
C ASP A 515 -18.93 9.63 -28.70
N ASN A 516 -18.21 8.65 -29.27
CA ASN A 516 -16.78 8.47 -29.07
C ASN A 516 -15.94 8.91 -30.28
N LEU A 517 -16.49 8.85 -31.50
CA LEU A 517 -15.73 9.06 -32.74
C LEU A 517 -16.26 10.24 -33.55
N THR A 518 -15.34 11.08 -34.03
CA THR A 518 -15.61 12.15 -34.99
C THR A 518 -14.93 11.85 -36.32
N ILE A 519 -15.71 11.80 -37.41
CA ILE A 519 -15.23 11.51 -38.77
C ILE A 519 -15.32 12.79 -39.59
N LYS A 520 -14.21 13.22 -40.21
CA LYS A 520 -14.16 14.43 -41.03
C LYS A 520 -13.38 14.20 -42.31
N LEU A 521 -13.91 14.73 -43.42
CA LEU A 521 -13.14 14.91 -44.64
C LEU A 521 -12.16 16.07 -44.39
N THR A 522 -10.87 15.77 -44.45
CA THR A 522 -9.79 16.75 -44.21
C THR A 522 -9.09 17.17 -45.48
N LYS A 523 -9.20 16.36 -46.55
CA LYS A 523 -8.76 16.72 -47.89
C LYS A 523 -9.78 16.27 -48.92
N GLU A 524 -10.41 17.24 -49.57
CA GLU A 524 -11.30 17.01 -50.69
C GLU A 524 -10.49 16.87 -52.00
N PRO A 525 -10.71 15.81 -52.79
CA PRO A 525 -10.02 15.62 -54.06
C PRO A 525 -10.61 16.50 -55.16
N ASP A 526 -9.80 16.84 -56.16
CA ASP A 526 -10.30 17.51 -57.37
C ASP A 526 -11.02 16.52 -58.29
N ILE A 527 -12.34 16.64 -58.34
CA ILE A 527 -13.25 15.80 -59.14
C ILE A 527 -13.64 16.42 -60.49
N LYS A 528 -12.98 17.50 -60.90
CA LYS A 528 -13.24 18.18 -62.19
C LYS A 528 -12.54 17.52 -63.38
N GLN A 529 -11.58 16.64 -63.12
CA GLN A 529 -10.79 15.97 -64.14
C GLN A 529 -10.82 14.45 -63.93
N VAL A 530 -10.86 13.71 -65.03
CA VAL A 530 -10.75 12.26 -65.04
C VAL A 530 -9.44 11.82 -64.39
N GLY A 531 -9.48 10.70 -63.68
CA GLY A 531 -8.29 10.04 -63.16
C GLY A 531 -8.45 9.50 -61.76
N TYR A 532 -7.35 8.96 -61.24
CA TYR A 532 -7.24 8.54 -59.85
C TYR A 532 -6.94 9.74 -58.95
N LYS A 533 -7.71 9.87 -57.87
CA LYS A 533 -7.55 10.90 -56.84
C LYS A 533 -7.57 10.25 -55.45
N GLU A 534 -7.10 10.97 -54.45
CA GLU A 534 -7.14 10.54 -53.05
C GLU A 534 -7.87 11.59 -52.21
N ALA A 535 -8.89 11.15 -51.46
CA ALA A 535 -9.47 11.91 -50.37
C ALA A 535 -8.79 11.50 -49.04
N GLU A 536 -8.72 12.42 -48.08
CA GLU A 536 -8.25 12.09 -46.72
C GLU A 536 -9.41 12.25 -45.74
N VAL A 537 -9.70 11.18 -45.01
CA VAL A 537 -10.71 11.16 -43.94
C VAL A 537 -9.98 10.98 -42.62
N THR A 538 -10.13 11.95 -41.73
CA THR A 538 -9.60 11.88 -40.37
C THR A 538 -10.67 11.38 -39.41
N ILE A 539 -10.38 10.28 -38.73
CA ILE A 539 -11.20 9.71 -37.65
C ILE A 539 -10.50 10.03 -36.35
N THR A 540 -11.18 10.73 -35.45
CA THR A 540 -10.64 11.18 -34.15
C THR A 540 -11.49 10.61 -33.03
N ASP A 541 -10.86 10.04 -32.02
CA ASP A 541 -11.55 9.58 -30.81
C ASP A 541 -11.80 10.71 -29.80
N LYS A 542 -12.43 10.37 -28.67
CA LYS A 542 -12.73 11.31 -27.58
C LYS A 542 -11.49 11.81 -26.85
N ALA A 543 -10.42 11.02 -26.76
CA ALA A 543 -9.13 11.40 -26.20
C ALA A 543 -8.27 12.23 -27.17
N ARG A 544 -8.75 12.42 -28.40
CA ARG A 544 -8.11 13.11 -29.52
C ARG A 544 -6.95 12.35 -30.16
N ASN A 545 -6.87 11.02 -30.00
CA ASN A 545 -6.04 10.23 -30.91
C ASN A 545 -6.75 10.11 -32.25
N PHE A 546 -5.99 10.05 -33.35
CA PHE A 546 -6.58 10.10 -34.68
C PHE A 546 -5.84 9.23 -35.69
N THR A 547 -6.59 8.81 -36.71
CA THR A 547 -6.08 8.11 -37.89
C THR A 547 -6.53 8.84 -39.14
N VAL A 548 -5.62 8.99 -40.10
CA VAL A 548 -5.91 9.52 -41.43
C VAL A 548 -6.03 8.35 -42.40
N VAL A 549 -7.23 8.15 -42.95
CA VAL A 549 -7.51 7.13 -43.94
C VAL A 549 -7.47 7.78 -45.33
N LYS A 550 -6.61 7.25 -46.19
CA LYS A 550 -6.54 7.64 -47.60
C LYS A 550 -7.55 6.83 -48.39
N VAL A 551 -8.51 7.52 -48.99
CA VAL A 551 -9.63 6.90 -49.71
C VAL A 551 -9.43 7.09 -51.21
N PRO A 552 -9.31 6.00 -51.98
CA PRO A 552 -9.22 6.06 -53.45
C PRO A 552 -10.51 6.58 -54.08
N ILE A 553 -10.40 7.61 -54.92
CA ILE A 553 -11.53 8.18 -55.66
C ILE A 553 -11.19 8.11 -57.15
N VAL A 554 -11.98 7.35 -57.90
CA VAL A 554 -11.81 7.18 -59.35
C VAL A 554 -12.84 8.05 -60.06
N VAL A 555 -12.36 9.10 -60.73
CA VAL A 555 -13.19 10.03 -61.48
C VAL A 555 -13.25 9.58 -62.93
N LYS A 556 -14.46 9.28 -63.41
CA LYS A 556 -14.72 8.72 -64.74
C LYS A 556 -15.59 9.65 -65.59
N ASN A 557 -15.62 9.42 -66.90
CA ASN A 557 -16.54 10.07 -67.83
C ASN A 557 -16.95 9.06 -68.93
N PRO A 558 -17.82 9.40 -69.90
CA PRO A 558 -18.20 8.48 -70.99
C PRO A 558 -17.02 7.99 -71.84
N GLU A 559 -15.90 8.71 -71.83
CA GLU A 559 -14.66 8.39 -72.56
C GLU A 559 -13.71 7.49 -71.76
N THR A 560 -14.15 6.97 -70.61
CA THR A 560 -13.37 6.01 -69.81
C THR A 560 -13.88 4.58 -69.88
N LEU A 561 -12.99 3.62 -69.60
CA LEU A 561 -13.28 2.24 -69.24
C LEU A 561 -12.55 1.92 -67.93
N ILE A 562 -13.12 1.04 -67.11
CA ILE A 562 -12.57 0.69 -65.79
C ILE A 562 -12.70 -0.81 -65.53
N ASP A 563 -11.67 -1.40 -64.93
CA ASP A 563 -11.71 -2.73 -64.32
C ASP A 563 -11.11 -2.68 -62.89
N ASP A 564 -10.80 -3.83 -62.30
CA ASP A 564 -10.24 -3.90 -60.94
C ASP A 564 -8.80 -3.35 -60.82
N THR A 565 -8.10 -3.16 -61.95
CA THR A 565 -6.69 -2.79 -62.00
C THR A 565 -6.46 -1.42 -62.60
N TYR A 566 -7.16 -1.06 -63.67
CA TYR A 566 -6.91 0.14 -64.44
C TYR A 566 -8.16 0.98 -64.67
N LEU A 567 -7.93 2.30 -64.78
CA LEU A 567 -8.83 3.24 -65.46
C LEU A 567 -8.17 3.65 -66.77
N LEU A 568 -8.84 3.48 -67.91
CA LEU A 568 -8.38 3.92 -69.23
C LEU A 568 -9.29 5.03 -69.76
N GLN A 569 -8.74 6.20 -70.03
CA GLN A 569 -9.37 7.27 -70.80
C GLN A 569 -8.81 7.28 -72.21
N ALA A 570 -9.68 7.31 -73.21
CA ALA A 570 -9.27 7.61 -74.58
C ALA A 570 -10.41 8.29 -75.35
N SER A 571 -10.11 9.40 -75.98
CA SER A 571 -11.08 10.25 -76.68
C SER A 571 -10.78 10.32 -78.17
N ASP A 572 -11.81 10.62 -78.95
CA ASP A 572 -11.71 10.78 -80.40
C ASP A 572 -10.77 11.94 -80.78
N LEU A 573 -10.12 11.81 -81.94
CA LEU A 573 -9.08 12.72 -82.40
C LEU A 573 -9.39 13.21 -83.81
N THR A 574 -9.32 14.52 -84.03
CA THR A 574 -9.33 15.14 -85.36
C THR A 574 -8.01 15.85 -85.59
N ALA A 575 -7.36 15.59 -86.73
CA ALA A 575 -6.13 16.28 -87.10
C ALA A 575 -5.99 16.41 -88.62
N LEU A 576 -5.03 17.21 -89.07
CA LEU A 576 -4.70 17.30 -90.49
C LEU A 576 -3.89 16.07 -90.92
N ALA A 577 -4.24 15.48 -92.06
CA ALA A 577 -3.51 14.31 -92.58
C ALA A 577 -2.02 14.61 -92.85
N ILE A 578 -1.69 15.86 -93.20
CA ILE A 578 -0.30 16.28 -93.45
C ILE A 578 0.55 16.28 -92.17
N ASP A 579 -0.09 16.46 -91.00
CA ASP A 579 0.58 16.52 -89.70
C ASP A 579 0.85 15.16 -89.08
N LEU A 580 0.18 14.10 -89.57
CA LEU A 580 0.45 12.76 -89.08
C LEU A 580 1.91 12.36 -89.40
N PRO A 581 2.72 11.99 -88.40
CA PRO A 581 4.10 11.58 -88.64
C PRO A 581 4.21 10.27 -89.45
N ASP A 582 5.36 10.02 -90.07
CA ASP A 582 5.52 8.85 -90.95
C ASP A 582 5.80 7.54 -90.18
N THR A 583 6.42 7.63 -89.01
CA THR A 583 6.82 6.47 -88.17
C THR A 583 5.82 6.21 -87.05
N LYS A 584 5.60 4.93 -86.68
CA LYS A 584 4.64 4.55 -85.65
C LYS A 584 4.97 5.11 -84.26
N GLU A 585 6.25 5.25 -83.93
CA GLU A 585 6.71 5.83 -82.66
C GLU A 585 6.27 7.30 -82.54
N LYS A 586 6.54 8.10 -83.58
CA LYS A 586 6.08 9.49 -83.64
C LYS A 586 4.57 9.63 -83.80
N GLN A 587 3.90 8.69 -84.48
CA GLN A 587 2.43 8.67 -84.55
C GLN A 587 1.82 8.48 -83.16
N ARG A 588 2.44 7.65 -82.31
CA ARG A 588 2.01 7.48 -80.91
C ARG A 588 2.10 8.81 -80.16
N GLU A 589 3.25 9.47 -80.19
CA GLU A 589 3.44 10.78 -79.55
C GLU A 589 2.39 11.79 -80.03
N PHE A 590 2.22 11.88 -81.35
CA PHE A 590 1.21 12.74 -81.97
C PHE A 590 -0.21 12.46 -81.47
N ILE A 591 -0.61 11.19 -81.40
CA ILE A 591 -1.94 10.77 -80.93
C ILE A 591 -2.15 11.18 -79.46
N PHE A 592 -1.14 11.02 -78.61
CA PHE A 592 -1.21 11.39 -77.18
C PHE A 592 -1.17 12.91 -76.95
N GLU A 593 -0.55 13.69 -77.84
CA GLU A 593 -0.53 15.15 -77.76
C GLU A 593 -1.87 15.79 -78.16
N HIS A 594 -2.60 15.18 -79.09
CA HIS A 594 -3.78 15.79 -79.68
C HIS A 594 -5.11 15.24 -79.12
N ALA A 595 -5.09 14.15 -78.36
CA ALA A 595 -6.25 13.61 -77.68
C ALA A 595 -5.90 13.11 -76.27
N PRO A 596 -6.78 13.32 -75.27
CA PRO A 596 -6.54 12.81 -73.92
C PRO A 596 -6.61 11.29 -73.89
N ILE A 597 -5.44 10.65 -73.91
CA ILE A 597 -5.25 9.22 -73.78
C ILE A 597 -4.40 8.97 -72.54
N ASN A 598 -5.05 8.52 -71.47
CA ASN A 598 -4.44 8.37 -70.17
C ASN A 598 -4.87 7.07 -69.52
N ALA A 599 -3.99 6.46 -68.73
CA ALA A 599 -4.33 5.30 -67.92
C ALA A 599 -3.79 5.46 -66.49
N TRP A 600 -4.55 4.96 -65.52
CA TRP A 600 -4.17 4.97 -64.11
C TRP A 600 -4.22 3.56 -63.53
N ASP A 601 -3.18 3.16 -62.79
CA ASP A 601 -3.17 1.98 -61.94
C ASP A 601 -3.96 2.27 -60.65
N LEU A 602 -5.04 1.55 -60.42
CA LEU A 602 -5.96 1.77 -59.29
C LEU A 602 -5.39 1.31 -57.95
N LYS A 603 -4.34 0.49 -57.94
CA LYS A 603 -3.70 0.00 -56.71
C LYS A 603 -2.82 1.06 -56.07
N ASN A 604 -2.14 1.88 -56.87
CA ASN A 604 -1.17 2.87 -56.38
C ASN A 604 -1.44 4.31 -56.87
N GLY A 605 -2.43 4.50 -57.75
CA GLY A 605 -2.85 5.80 -58.27
C GLY A 605 -1.95 6.41 -59.34
N LYS A 606 -0.96 5.66 -59.86
CA LYS A 606 0.00 6.20 -60.83
C LYS A 606 -0.55 6.27 -62.23
N LEU A 607 -0.16 7.32 -62.94
CA LEU A 607 -0.34 7.42 -64.39
C LEU A 607 0.61 6.42 -65.08
N VAL A 608 0.06 5.60 -65.96
CA VAL A 608 0.75 4.48 -66.65
C VAL A 608 0.57 4.57 -68.16
N ASN A 609 0.69 5.78 -68.70
CA ASN A 609 0.49 6.06 -70.12
C ASN A 609 1.47 5.30 -71.02
N ASP A 610 2.68 5.02 -70.54
CA ASP A 610 3.70 4.28 -71.30
C ASP A 610 3.31 2.81 -71.53
N ASP A 611 2.47 2.25 -70.65
CA ASP A 611 1.98 0.86 -70.74
C ASP A 611 0.80 0.71 -71.72
N ILE A 612 0.25 1.82 -72.20
CA ILE A 612 -0.83 1.82 -73.19
C ILE A 612 -0.28 1.41 -74.56
N ILE A 613 -0.87 0.35 -75.11
CA ILE A 613 -0.59 -0.15 -76.46
C ILE A 613 -1.64 0.41 -77.42
N ILE A 614 -1.18 1.03 -78.51
CA ILE A 614 -2.05 1.50 -79.60
C ILE A 614 -2.05 0.45 -80.71
N ASP A 615 -3.23 -0.09 -80.99
CA ASP A 615 -3.53 -0.88 -82.18
C ASP A 615 -4.01 0.08 -83.28
N TYR A 616 -3.19 0.21 -84.32
CA TYR A 616 -3.39 1.19 -85.39
C TYR A 616 -4.43 0.76 -86.44
N GLY A 617 -4.92 -0.48 -86.39
CA GLY A 617 -5.88 -0.99 -87.37
C GLY A 617 -5.43 -0.75 -88.82
N THR A 618 -6.27 -0.03 -89.58
CA THR A 618 -6.02 0.32 -90.99
C THR A 618 -5.46 1.73 -91.19
N LEU A 619 -4.95 2.38 -90.13
CA LEU A 619 -4.46 3.76 -90.20
C LEU A 619 -3.35 3.91 -91.25
N THR A 620 -3.64 4.79 -92.21
CA THR A 620 -2.70 5.27 -93.21
C THR A 620 -2.64 6.80 -93.17
N LYS A 621 -1.52 7.38 -93.60
CA LYS A 621 -1.37 8.82 -93.73
C LYS A 621 -2.11 9.29 -94.99
N GLN A 622 -3.44 9.29 -94.94
CA GLN A 622 -4.34 9.80 -95.97
C GLN A 622 -5.56 10.45 -95.28
N PRO A 623 -6.24 11.42 -95.92
CA PRO A 623 -7.48 11.96 -95.40
C PRO A 623 -8.55 10.86 -95.31
N GLY A 624 -9.28 10.81 -94.19
CA GLY A 624 -10.28 9.79 -93.94
C GLY A 624 -10.59 9.58 -92.46
N ASN A 625 -11.54 8.67 -92.18
CA ASN A 625 -11.87 8.24 -90.83
C ASN A 625 -11.27 6.86 -90.58
N TYR A 626 -10.53 6.75 -89.49
CA TYR A 626 -9.85 5.52 -89.08
C TYR A 626 -10.29 5.14 -87.67
N GLU A 627 -10.33 3.84 -87.40
CA GLU A 627 -10.56 3.32 -86.07
C GLU A 627 -9.23 2.78 -85.54
N ILE A 628 -8.74 3.36 -84.45
CA ILE A 628 -7.59 2.85 -83.70
C ILE A 628 -8.08 2.39 -82.33
N THR A 629 -7.32 1.55 -81.64
CA THR A 629 -7.72 1.04 -80.31
C THR A 629 -6.60 1.22 -79.29
N ALA A 630 -6.91 1.87 -78.18
CA ALA A 630 -6.03 1.92 -77.00
C ALA A 630 -6.31 0.72 -76.08
N LYS A 631 -5.25 0.00 -75.69
CA LYS A 631 -5.33 -1.20 -74.86
C LYS A 631 -4.39 -1.11 -73.67
N ILE A 632 -4.88 -1.53 -72.49
CA ILE A 632 -4.08 -1.74 -71.28
C ILE A 632 -4.71 -2.85 -70.44
N GLY A 633 -3.93 -3.89 -70.11
CA GLY A 633 -4.47 -5.08 -69.43
C GLY A 633 -5.66 -5.68 -70.19
N ASN A 634 -6.82 -5.74 -69.54
CA ASN A 634 -8.08 -6.24 -70.12
C ASN A 634 -8.94 -5.14 -70.77
N LEU A 635 -8.57 -3.87 -70.63
CA LEU A 635 -9.31 -2.75 -71.17
C LEU A 635 -8.92 -2.48 -72.62
N SER A 636 -9.91 -2.26 -73.46
CA SER A 636 -9.75 -1.97 -74.89
C SER A 636 -10.80 -0.96 -75.33
N LYS A 637 -10.38 0.27 -75.67
CA LYS A 637 -11.27 1.35 -76.11
C LYS A 637 -10.94 1.76 -77.55
N LYS A 638 -11.98 1.79 -78.39
CA LYS A 638 -11.89 2.29 -79.77
C LYS A 638 -11.87 3.82 -79.77
N ILE A 639 -11.08 4.39 -80.67
CA ILE A 639 -10.90 5.82 -80.88
C ILE A 639 -11.14 6.09 -82.36
N ASN A 640 -12.03 7.04 -82.66
CA ASN A 640 -12.22 7.52 -84.03
C ASN A 640 -11.17 8.60 -84.32
N LEU A 641 -10.30 8.34 -85.30
CA LEU A 641 -9.31 9.27 -85.81
C LEU A 641 -9.75 9.82 -87.16
N THR A 642 -10.11 11.10 -87.21
CA THR A 642 -10.47 11.81 -88.43
C THR A 642 -9.28 12.62 -88.93
N LEU A 643 -8.74 12.23 -90.10
CA LEU A 643 -7.69 12.96 -90.80
C LEU A 643 -8.31 13.84 -91.89
N LEU A 644 -8.16 15.15 -91.73
CA LEU A 644 -8.69 16.16 -92.66
C LEU A 644 -7.73 16.38 -93.82
N GLU A 645 -8.27 16.69 -95.01
CA GLU A 645 -7.48 17.03 -96.20
C GLU A 645 -6.76 18.38 -96.06
N GLY A 646 -7.22 19.25 -95.17
CA GLY A 646 -6.64 20.56 -94.90
C GLY A 646 -6.97 21.60 -95.98
N SER A 647 -6.56 22.84 -95.74
CA SER A 647 -6.77 23.96 -96.66
C SER A 647 -5.55 24.87 -96.72
N ILE A 648 -5.49 25.74 -97.73
CA ILE A 648 -4.49 26.81 -97.76
C ILE A 648 -5.11 28.06 -97.14
N VAL A 649 -4.43 28.64 -96.16
CA VAL A 649 -4.96 29.77 -95.39
C VAL A 649 -3.97 30.90 -95.32
N PHE A 650 -4.48 32.13 -95.28
CA PHE A 650 -3.70 33.28 -94.84
C PHE A 650 -3.49 33.17 -93.34
N GLN A 651 -2.24 32.96 -92.92
CA GLN A 651 -1.85 32.95 -91.53
C GLN A 651 -1.56 34.38 -91.01
N GLU A 652 -1.02 35.25 -91.87
CA GLU A 652 -0.76 36.65 -91.55
C GLU A 652 -1.09 37.53 -92.77
N THR A 653 -1.82 38.64 -92.55
CA THR A 653 -2.09 39.66 -93.57
C THR A 653 -1.96 41.07 -93.00
N PRO A 654 -1.48 42.05 -93.80
CA PRO A 654 -1.37 43.43 -93.35
C PRO A 654 -2.77 44.05 -93.22
N GLN A 655 -3.06 44.70 -92.10
CA GLN A 655 -4.37 45.35 -91.88
C GLN A 655 -4.53 46.65 -92.67
N ALA A 656 -3.45 47.41 -92.86
CA ALA A 656 -3.40 48.63 -93.64
C ALA A 656 -2.01 48.79 -94.29
N VAL A 657 -1.94 49.54 -95.40
CA VAL A 657 -0.70 49.90 -96.07
C VAL A 657 -0.72 51.39 -96.33
N HIS A 658 0.14 52.14 -95.65
CA HIS A 658 0.26 53.59 -95.79
C HIS A 658 1.38 53.94 -96.75
N PHE A 659 1.09 54.87 -97.66
CA PHE A 659 2.09 55.49 -98.53
C PHE A 659 2.51 56.87 -98.02
N GLY A 660 1.86 57.40 -96.98
CA GLY A 660 2.21 58.68 -96.34
C GLY A 660 1.75 59.92 -97.09
N GLU A 661 2.19 61.08 -96.59
CA GLU A 661 1.94 62.39 -97.20
C GLU A 661 3.05 62.76 -98.18
N HIS A 662 2.67 63.19 -99.39
CA HIS A 662 3.62 63.55 -100.46
C HIS A 662 3.24 64.87 -101.13
N SER A 663 4.26 65.64 -101.53
CA SER A 663 4.07 66.85 -102.33
C SER A 663 3.83 66.50 -103.79
N ILE A 664 2.83 67.12 -104.42
CA ILE A 664 2.55 66.95 -105.86
C ILE A 664 3.63 67.66 -106.68
N ILE A 665 4.24 66.95 -107.62
CA ILE A 665 5.22 67.52 -108.57
C ILE A 665 4.73 67.37 -110.02
N ALA A 666 5.36 68.09 -110.96
CA ALA A 666 5.00 68.07 -112.38
C ALA A 666 5.54 66.85 -113.15
N GLU A 667 6.11 65.88 -112.44
CA GLU A 667 6.72 64.65 -112.97
C GLU A 667 6.06 63.43 -112.33
N LYS A 668 6.25 62.26 -112.95
CA LYS A 668 5.74 61.00 -112.41
C LYS A 668 6.42 60.70 -111.07
N GLN A 669 5.63 60.38 -110.05
CA GLN A 669 6.13 59.99 -108.73
C GLN A 669 5.94 58.49 -108.50
N GLU A 670 6.91 57.90 -107.83
CA GLU A 670 6.86 56.53 -107.34
C GLU A 670 7.11 56.56 -105.84
N ILE A 671 6.12 56.09 -105.08
CA ILE A 671 6.08 56.20 -103.63
C ILE A 671 6.13 54.80 -103.05
N GLU A 672 7.13 54.55 -102.22
CA GLU A 672 7.27 53.30 -101.46
C GLU A 672 6.31 53.31 -100.26
N ALA A 673 5.84 52.13 -99.85
CA ALA A 673 5.03 52.01 -98.65
C ALA A 673 5.85 52.34 -97.39
N GLN A 674 5.24 53.03 -96.43
CA GLN A 674 5.85 53.34 -95.13
C GLN A 674 5.85 52.13 -94.20
N ASP A 675 4.85 51.26 -94.32
CA ASP A 675 4.71 50.08 -93.48
C ASP A 675 5.45 48.88 -94.05
N VAL A 676 5.91 47.99 -93.15
CA VAL A 676 6.35 46.65 -93.54
C VAL A 676 5.13 45.84 -93.95
N ILE A 677 5.07 45.46 -95.22
CA ILE A 677 3.99 44.64 -95.74
C ILE A 677 4.45 43.18 -95.72
N ARG A 678 3.80 42.36 -94.89
CA ARG A 678 4.07 40.93 -94.78
C ARG A 678 2.80 40.12 -94.99
N LEU A 679 2.89 39.11 -95.84
CA LEU A 679 1.89 38.05 -95.96
C LEU A 679 2.52 36.72 -95.55
N VAL A 680 1.85 35.96 -94.70
CA VAL A 680 2.23 34.59 -94.39
C VAL A 680 1.09 33.67 -94.80
N ILE A 681 1.38 32.72 -95.67
CA ILE A 681 0.44 31.73 -96.18
C ILE A 681 0.88 30.36 -95.67
N ASN A 682 -0.05 29.62 -95.10
CA ASN A 682 0.16 28.27 -94.59
C ASN A 682 -0.62 27.29 -95.45
N ASP A 683 0.10 26.47 -96.20
CA ASP A 683 -0.48 25.39 -96.99
C ASP A 683 -0.61 24.14 -96.12
N GLN A 684 -1.82 23.93 -95.60
CA GLN A 684 -2.14 22.79 -94.74
C GLN A 684 -2.71 21.60 -95.54
N ARG A 685 -2.74 21.70 -96.87
CA ARG A 685 -3.34 20.66 -97.73
C ARG A 685 -2.49 19.41 -97.73
N PHE A 686 -3.14 18.26 -97.63
CA PHE A 686 -2.49 16.97 -97.72
C PHE A 686 -1.92 16.71 -99.12
N LYS A 687 -2.70 17.02 -100.15
CA LYS A 687 -2.23 17.04 -101.54
C LYS A 687 -1.82 18.45 -101.88
N THR A 688 -0.51 18.67 -101.84
CA THR A 688 0.04 19.96 -102.22
C THR A 688 0.13 20.08 -103.73
N GLU A 689 -0.64 21.01 -104.28
CA GLU A 689 -0.53 21.44 -105.68
C GLU A 689 0.02 22.87 -105.73
N LYS A 690 0.57 23.25 -106.89
CA LYS A 690 0.99 24.63 -107.08
C LYS A 690 -0.20 25.58 -106.93
N TRP A 691 0.01 26.67 -106.22
CA TRP A 691 -0.97 27.72 -105.98
C TRP A 691 -0.40 29.08 -106.35
N ARG A 692 -1.29 30.04 -106.60
CA ARG A 692 -0.92 31.40 -106.99
C ARG A 692 -1.53 32.41 -106.04
N LEU A 693 -0.73 33.37 -105.60
CA LEU A 693 -1.23 34.57 -104.94
C LEU A 693 -1.49 35.64 -105.98
N LEU A 694 -2.74 36.05 -106.07
CA LEU A 694 -3.20 37.15 -106.90
C LEU A 694 -3.54 38.34 -106.03
N ALA A 695 -3.26 39.54 -106.52
CA ALA A 695 -3.74 40.78 -105.94
C ALA A 695 -4.50 41.60 -106.98
N ARG A 696 -5.57 42.25 -106.55
CA ARG A 696 -6.26 43.29 -107.31
C ARG A 696 -6.75 44.35 -106.33
N THR A 697 -6.98 45.56 -106.81
CA THR A 697 -7.74 46.53 -106.01
C THR A 697 -9.23 46.23 -106.16
N ASN A 698 -10.04 46.56 -105.16
CA ASN A 698 -11.49 46.45 -105.29
C ASN A 698 -12.09 47.58 -106.16
N GLN A 699 -11.41 48.72 -106.21
CA GLN A 699 -11.77 49.92 -106.97
C GLN A 699 -10.51 50.77 -107.25
N PRO A 700 -10.56 51.76 -108.15
CA PRO A 700 -9.52 52.76 -108.28
C PRO A 700 -9.27 53.51 -106.96
N PHE A 701 -8.09 54.10 -106.79
CA PHE A 701 -7.83 54.97 -105.64
C PHE A 701 -8.82 56.14 -105.65
N THR A 702 -9.64 56.22 -104.62
CA THR A 702 -10.74 57.20 -104.53
C THR A 702 -10.62 58.00 -103.25
N THR A 703 -11.05 59.26 -103.33
CA THR A 703 -11.27 60.08 -102.13
C THR A 703 -12.48 59.56 -101.35
N GLU A 704 -12.65 60.00 -100.11
CA GLU A 704 -13.89 59.75 -99.35
C GLU A 704 -15.16 60.17 -100.12
N THR A 705 -15.07 61.24 -100.93
CA THR A 705 -16.17 61.74 -101.77
C THR A 705 -16.39 60.96 -103.08
N GLY A 706 -15.67 59.86 -103.30
CA GLY A 706 -15.80 58.99 -104.47
C GLY A 706 -15.10 59.48 -105.74
N ILE A 707 -14.32 60.56 -105.67
CA ILE A 707 -13.54 61.06 -106.81
C ILE A 707 -12.36 60.11 -107.07
N GLU A 708 -12.32 59.53 -108.26
CA GLU A 708 -11.23 58.67 -108.71
C GLU A 708 -9.96 59.49 -108.98
N SER A 709 -8.81 58.90 -108.64
CA SER A 709 -7.49 59.38 -109.05
C SER A 709 -6.93 58.53 -110.19
N GLY A 710 -6.00 59.10 -110.95
CA GLY A 710 -5.17 58.33 -111.87
C GLY A 710 -3.94 57.72 -111.19
N MET A 711 -4.02 57.39 -109.90
CA MET A 711 -2.97 56.67 -109.20
C MET A 711 -3.06 55.18 -109.50
N THR A 712 -1.92 54.51 -109.53
CA THR A 712 -1.86 53.07 -109.79
C THR A 712 -0.96 52.41 -108.77
N LEU A 713 -1.49 51.42 -108.05
CA LEU A 713 -0.66 50.53 -107.26
C LEU A 713 0.09 49.59 -108.21
N ALA A 714 1.38 49.42 -108.02
CA ALA A 714 2.20 48.52 -108.82
C ALA A 714 2.95 47.53 -107.93
N TYR A 715 2.94 46.27 -108.35
CA TYR A 715 3.87 45.27 -107.86
C TYR A 715 5.18 45.37 -108.64
N ARG A 716 6.26 45.76 -107.96
CA ARG A 716 7.60 45.82 -108.51
C ARG A 716 8.33 44.53 -108.16
N SER A 717 8.78 43.78 -109.16
CA SER A 717 9.66 42.61 -108.99
C SER A 717 10.99 42.83 -109.71
N TYR A 718 12.04 42.10 -109.33
CA TYR A 718 13.37 42.26 -109.92
C TYR A 718 13.83 40.96 -110.61
N ASP A 719 14.51 41.08 -111.74
CA ASP A 719 15.14 39.95 -112.43
C ASP A 719 16.54 39.61 -111.84
N ILE A 720 17.18 38.55 -112.35
CA ILE A 720 18.52 38.11 -111.91
C ILE A 720 19.63 39.15 -112.11
N ASN A 721 19.40 40.16 -112.95
CA ASN A 721 20.31 41.26 -113.23
C ASN A 721 19.92 42.53 -112.45
N ASN A 722 18.98 42.42 -111.51
CA ASN A 722 18.43 43.50 -110.70
C ASN A 722 17.67 44.58 -111.50
N ASN A 723 17.17 44.24 -112.70
CA ASN A 723 16.25 45.11 -113.42
C ASN A 723 14.86 44.99 -112.82
N CYS A 724 14.21 46.11 -112.53
CA CYS A 724 12.86 46.13 -112.00
C CYS A 724 11.80 46.02 -113.11
N LYS A 725 10.76 45.21 -112.87
CA LYS A 725 9.55 45.09 -113.67
C LYS A 725 8.36 45.46 -112.80
N ASP A 726 7.62 46.47 -113.22
CA ASP A 726 6.42 46.91 -112.53
C ASP A 726 5.17 46.38 -113.22
N THR A 727 4.31 45.72 -112.46
CA THR A 727 3.01 45.22 -112.92
C THR A 727 1.90 45.91 -112.16
N SER A 728 0.98 46.58 -112.86
CA SER A 728 -0.10 47.35 -112.24
C SER A 728 -1.12 46.43 -111.56
N ILE A 729 -1.43 46.70 -110.30
CA ILE A 729 -2.54 46.13 -109.54
C ILE A 729 -3.71 47.11 -109.63
N ASN A 730 -4.79 46.70 -110.30
CA ASN A 730 -6.01 47.50 -110.46
C ASN A 730 -7.27 46.63 -110.33
N GLU A 731 -8.44 47.22 -110.52
CA GLU A 731 -9.75 46.59 -110.35
C GLU A 731 -10.17 45.68 -111.52
N LEU A 732 -9.59 45.91 -112.70
CA LEU A 732 -9.98 45.25 -113.95
C LEU A 732 -9.37 43.84 -114.11
N GLY A 733 -8.28 43.54 -113.40
CA GLY A 733 -7.57 42.27 -113.54
C GLY A 733 -6.86 41.81 -112.27
N SER A 734 -6.59 40.52 -112.19
CA SER A 734 -5.81 39.91 -111.11
C SER A 734 -4.33 39.89 -111.46
N THR A 735 -3.52 40.56 -110.65
CA THR A 735 -2.05 40.59 -110.80
C THR A 735 -1.45 39.41 -110.09
N LEU A 736 -0.62 38.62 -110.80
CA LEU A 736 0.16 37.56 -110.18
C LEU A 736 1.27 38.17 -109.32
N ILE A 737 1.20 37.92 -108.01
CA ILE A 737 2.18 38.41 -107.03
C ILE A 737 3.20 37.32 -106.73
N TYR A 738 2.72 36.12 -106.48
CA TYR A 738 3.55 34.97 -106.16
C TYR A 738 2.98 33.71 -106.80
N GLU A 739 3.86 32.84 -107.28
CA GLU A 739 3.54 31.49 -107.69
C GLU A 739 4.43 30.54 -106.90
N SER A 740 3.82 29.54 -106.25
CA SER A 740 4.56 28.59 -105.43
C SER A 740 5.58 27.83 -106.29
N LYS A 741 6.86 27.93 -105.93
CA LYS A 741 7.96 27.24 -106.64
C LYS A 741 7.92 25.74 -106.38
N ASN A 742 7.74 25.35 -105.13
CA ASN A 742 7.59 23.98 -104.69
C ASN A 742 6.20 23.81 -104.08
N ALA A 743 5.50 22.76 -104.47
CA ALA A 743 4.20 22.45 -103.90
C ALA A 743 4.34 22.10 -102.40
N GLN A 744 5.46 21.54 -101.97
CA GLN A 744 5.68 21.10 -100.59
C GLN A 744 6.01 22.22 -99.59
N ASP A 745 6.04 23.49 -100.01
CA ASP A 745 6.36 24.61 -99.13
C ASP A 745 5.18 24.91 -98.19
N ARG A 746 5.25 24.37 -96.97
CA ARG A 746 4.18 24.47 -95.97
C ARG A 746 3.93 25.92 -95.50
N LEU A 747 4.98 26.68 -95.24
CA LEU A 747 4.87 28.06 -94.79
C LEU A 747 5.60 28.97 -95.77
N VAL A 748 4.86 29.86 -96.42
CA VAL A 748 5.39 30.83 -97.37
C VAL A 748 5.22 32.23 -96.80
N GLN A 749 6.35 32.90 -96.56
CA GLN A 749 6.39 34.28 -96.11
C GLN A 749 6.78 35.20 -97.27
N LEU A 750 5.95 36.20 -97.53
CA LEU A 750 6.16 37.23 -98.55
C LEU A 750 6.29 38.58 -97.85
N ASP A 751 7.53 39.05 -97.73
CA ASP A 751 7.85 40.40 -97.25
C ASP A 751 8.06 41.32 -98.45
N PHE A 752 7.27 42.38 -98.57
CA PHE A 752 7.44 43.37 -99.65
C PHE A 752 8.41 44.46 -99.21
N SER A 753 9.61 44.41 -99.76
CA SER A 753 10.68 45.40 -99.58
C SER A 753 11.70 45.27 -100.71
N LYS A 754 12.46 46.35 -100.92
CA LYS A 754 13.57 46.36 -101.89
C LYS A 754 14.60 45.26 -101.65
N GLU A 755 14.90 44.98 -100.38
CA GLU A 755 15.84 43.91 -99.97
C GLU A 755 15.38 42.52 -100.41
N LYS A 756 14.06 42.32 -100.44
CA LYS A 756 13.43 41.06 -100.86
C LYS A 756 13.13 41.02 -102.36
N GLN A 757 13.56 42.04 -103.11
CA GLN A 757 13.36 42.13 -104.56
C GLN A 757 11.89 42.01 -104.97
N GLN A 758 10.99 42.50 -104.13
CA GLN A 758 9.55 42.53 -104.38
C GLN A 758 8.94 43.67 -103.56
N GLU A 759 8.24 44.61 -104.19
CA GLU A 759 7.74 45.83 -103.54
C GLU A 759 6.33 46.16 -104.00
N LEU A 760 5.56 46.83 -103.13
CA LEU A 760 4.33 47.51 -103.51
C LEU A 760 4.60 49.01 -103.55
N ILE A 761 4.41 49.60 -104.73
CA ILE A 761 4.77 50.99 -105.00
C ILE A 761 3.56 51.70 -105.58
N LEU A 762 3.26 52.88 -105.05
CA LEU A 762 2.21 53.74 -105.55
C LEU A 762 2.78 54.66 -106.63
N LYS A 763 2.22 54.58 -107.83
CA LYS A 763 2.60 55.44 -108.96
C LYS A 763 1.58 56.55 -109.12
N VAL A 764 2.06 57.79 -109.12
CA VAL A 764 1.23 58.99 -109.26
C VAL A 764 1.63 59.70 -110.55
N GLN A 765 0.65 59.98 -111.42
CA GLN A 765 0.86 60.70 -112.67
C GLN A 765 0.69 62.21 -112.45
N PRO A 766 1.42 63.06 -113.20
CA PRO A 766 1.19 64.50 -113.16
C PRO A 766 -0.27 64.84 -113.45
N GLY A 767 -0.87 65.66 -112.58
CA GLY A 767 -2.26 66.11 -112.72
C GLY A 767 -3.35 65.08 -112.38
N SER A 768 -3.00 63.89 -111.86
CA SER A 768 -3.98 62.83 -111.57
C SER A 768 -4.54 62.81 -110.15
N VAL A 769 -4.11 63.74 -109.30
CA VAL A 769 -4.45 63.84 -107.88
C VAL A 769 -4.69 65.30 -107.47
N ARG A 770 -5.42 65.52 -106.36
CA ARG A 770 -5.70 66.84 -105.79
C ARG A 770 -4.89 67.05 -104.50
N SER A 771 -4.47 68.30 -104.27
CA SER A 771 -3.78 68.68 -103.02
C SER A 771 -4.72 68.59 -101.82
N ASN A 772 -4.18 68.18 -100.66
CA ASN A 772 -4.91 68.11 -99.37
C ASN A 772 -6.10 67.13 -99.39
N VAL A 773 -5.99 66.03 -100.13
CA VAL A 773 -7.03 64.99 -100.18
C VAL A 773 -6.40 63.62 -99.96
N GLU A 774 -7.01 62.81 -99.11
CA GLU A 774 -6.65 61.42 -98.90
C GLU A 774 -7.30 60.52 -99.96
N TYR A 775 -6.56 59.53 -100.42
CA TYR A 775 -7.04 58.53 -101.37
C TYR A 775 -6.80 57.13 -100.82
N SER A 776 -7.81 56.27 -100.93
CA SER A 776 -7.71 54.90 -100.45
C SER A 776 -8.31 53.90 -101.44
N THR A 777 -7.93 52.63 -101.27
CA THR A 777 -8.50 51.47 -101.95
C THR A 777 -8.29 50.23 -101.07
N LYS A 778 -8.92 49.09 -101.39
CA LYS A 778 -8.67 47.80 -100.72
C LYS A 778 -7.95 46.86 -101.66
N ILE A 779 -6.86 46.27 -101.19
CA ILE A 779 -6.20 45.17 -101.88
C ILE A 779 -6.95 43.88 -101.54
N LEU A 780 -7.49 43.23 -102.56
CA LEU A 780 -8.07 41.90 -102.47
C LEU A 780 -6.99 40.88 -102.82
N TRP A 781 -6.52 40.17 -101.80
CA TRP A 781 -5.63 39.03 -101.96
C TRP A 781 -6.46 37.77 -102.25
N THR A 782 -6.10 37.02 -103.27
CA THR A 782 -6.80 35.79 -103.65
C THR A 782 -5.77 34.67 -103.82
N ILE A 783 -5.98 33.56 -103.15
CA ILE A 783 -5.21 32.34 -103.37
C ILE A 783 -5.97 31.52 -104.41
N GLU A 784 -5.37 31.33 -105.56
CA GLU A 784 -5.90 30.52 -106.65
C GLU A 784 -5.33 29.10 -106.57
N ASN A 785 -6.17 28.11 -106.87
CA ASN A 785 -5.95 26.69 -106.56
C ASN A 785 -5.87 26.41 -105.05
N GLY A 786 -6.58 27.19 -104.23
CA GLY A 786 -6.96 26.84 -102.87
C GLY A 786 -8.34 26.16 -102.83
N PRO A 787 -8.63 25.29 -101.84
CA PRO A 787 -9.93 24.63 -101.67
C PRO A 787 -11.05 25.57 -101.25
#